data_AF-A0A8H6HZG5-F1
#
_entry.id   AF-A0A8H6HZG5-F1
#
_cell.length_a   1.000
_cell.length_b   1.000
_cell.length_c   1.000
_cell.angle_alpha   90.00
_cell.angle_beta   90.00
_cell.angle_gamma   90.00
#
_symmetry.space_group_name_H-M   'P 1'
#
loop_
_entity.id
_entity.type
_entity.pdbx_description
1 polymer ?
#
loop_
_entity_poly.entity_id
_entity_poly.type
_entity_poly.pdbx_seq_one_letter_code
_entity_poly.pdbx_strand_id
1 'polypeptide(L)'
;MDSEIPQLLGVSKAVLENVIFCHQEDSYWPLAEPSVLKKKFDDIFEATRYTKALNSIKDLRKDRVAELKAEKERLIGLSREKQHLDKLLGRINDAQTEISLKESEYETAKEDHDRLAEDNRKFYELNSKFREIYKEVENLEKLKARSQQDLEDARVGNFEELPGTDEELALKMSQFSQHIEAQRQVLLREERKKQDAEEDITGLRDQHTDLLSKKGRLSAEAEAHRTRISERENLIRESGKQYNISVPEQKLERDAVVQFMSQIADLQRKHKAEFEQLQADLSEKSNDYFAKIRKLENESQAFKTQRQTLHGQVQERNTSIRNSERQLNGQATLEMTLASTKEEIEEKRSRVEKIRSDIGAAKYDEKMFEKSEQARQLEEKRDVLLEESRALSMQADSRAKLDLKRAEIKAKTSEMQSTQTTISFKFEELAHRQPNPESIQEEIASLLLSKNEEAEETERDAGAAKLAYQQVEKGLADTKADISVKQRRSRELEMEIQKGLKEGEVEAKTVDDAIAEATGELEECKNRQNVSVGSSGVFTTILKTGRQKKICLACNRGLEDDQLEKFETHVRDLMRKSSKEDPDQLKADMKVWQKELDGYNKLKEKEKERTKILDEELPALKAQLAELEASRPDIVSKADMLSDKLEDLKQHIASINDLRMQATTIARLQREIEKTQSEVGDIETDLSMTGSTKTVDDVQNELNEITAELRAIEKDKQNLTR
;
A
#
# COMPACT_ATOMS: atom_id res chain seq x y z
N MET A 1 131.14 94.81 -8.02
CA MET A 1 131.58 96.15 -7.54
C MET A 1 132.08 96.14 -6.09
N ASP A 2 131.27 95.91 -5.05
CA ASP A 2 131.80 95.82 -3.66
C ASP A 2 132.65 94.57 -3.36
N SER A 3 132.48 93.48 -4.12
CA SER A 3 133.31 92.26 -4.03
C SER A 3 134.47 92.22 -5.04
N GLU A 4 134.32 92.95 -6.16
CA GLU A 4 135.29 92.93 -7.26
C GLU A 4 136.44 93.90 -7.01
N ILE A 5 136.19 95.03 -6.33
CA ILE A 5 137.24 96.00 -5.99
C ILE A 5 138.34 95.37 -5.11
N PRO A 6 138.03 94.61 -4.03
CA PRO A 6 139.05 93.91 -3.25
C PRO A 6 139.83 92.86 -4.05
N GLN A 7 139.13 92.08 -4.88
CA GLN A 7 139.76 91.09 -5.75
C GLN A 7 140.68 91.72 -6.81
N LEU A 8 140.30 92.87 -7.39
CA LEU A 8 141.14 93.63 -8.33
C LEU A 8 142.35 94.27 -7.65
N LEU A 9 142.24 94.64 -6.37
CA LEU A 9 143.33 95.18 -5.55
C LEU A 9 144.24 94.10 -4.94
N GLY A 10 143.89 92.82 -5.09
CA GLY A 10 144.69 91.70 -4.56
C GLY A 10 144.66 91.57 -3.03
N VAL A 11 143.65 92.11 -2.36
CA VAL A 11 143.54 92.11 -0.89
C VAL A 11 142.11 91.73 -0.49
N SER A 12 141.93 90.93 0.58
CA SER A 12 140.58 90.55 1.01
C SER A 12 139.79 91.75 1.53
N LYS A 13 138.45 91.71 1.41
CA LYS A 13 137.57 92.80 1.86
C LYS A 13 137.82 93.15 3.34
N ALA A 14 137.93 92.12 4.18
CA ALA A 14 138.24 92.28 5.60
C ALA A 14 139.63 92.92 5.83
N VAL A 15 140.63 92.66 4.98
CA VAL A 15 141.95 93.31 5.10
C VAL A 15 141.90 94.75 4.55
N LEU A 16 141.13 95.01 3.50
CA LEU A 16 140.97 96.35 2.92
C LEU A 16 140.32 97.35 3.88
N GLU A 17 139.21 96.95 4.52
CA GLU A 17 138.45 97.81 5.44
C GLU A 17 139.14 97.98 6.79
N ASN A 18 139.80 96.94 7.29
CA ASN A 18 140.30 96.95 8.66
C ASN A 18 141.80 97.28 8.74
N VAL A 19 142.56 97.09 7.66
CA VAL A 19 144.02 97.32 7.67
C VAL A 19 144.42 98.48 6.78
N ILE A 20 143.87 98.62 5.57
CA ILE A 20 144.37 99.57 4.56
C ILE A 20 143.68 100.94 4.62
N PHE A 21 142.34 100.99 4.60
CA PHE A 21 141.58 102.25 4.72
C PHE A 21 140.96 102.39 6.11
N CYS A 22 141.80 102.24 7.14
CA CYS A 22 141.34 102.35 8.51
C CYS A 22 140.90 103.78 8.83
N HIS A 23 139.69 103.93 9.36
CA HIS A 23 139.15 105.22 9.76
C HIS A 23 139.98 105.79 10.92
N GLN A 24 140.19 107.10 10.97
CA GLN A 24 141.11 107.69 11.97
C GLN A 24 140.64 107.42 13.41
N GLU A 25 139.33 107.44 13.65
CA GLU A 25 138.71 107.05 14.92
C GLU A 25 138.88 105.57 15.28
N ASP A 26 139.22 104.71 14.32
CA ASP A 26 139.38 103.26 14.50
C ASP A 26 140.83 102.78 14.39
N SER A 27 141.78 103.68 14.20
CA SER A 27 143.20 103.35 14.00
C SER A 27 143.85 102.63 15.20
N TYR A 28 143.25 102.69 16.38
CA TYR A 28 143.69 101.98 17.58
C TYR A 28 143.08 100.57 17.73
N TRP A 29 142.34 100.03 16.74
CA TRP A 29 141.71 98.70 16.85
C TRP A 29 142.68 97.53 17.14
N PRO A 30 144.00 97.56 16.80
CA PRO A 30 144.93 96.54 17.26
C PRO A 30 145.13 96.51 18.78
N LEU A 31 144.74 97.60 19.46
CA LEU A 31 144.72 97.74 20.92
C LEU A 31 143.30 97.60 21.51
N ALA A 32 142.31 97.26 20.67
CA ALA A 32 140.93 97.06 21.12
C ALA A 32 140.73 95.71 21.84
N GLU A 33 139.58 95.59 22.48
CA GLU A 33 139.24 94.43 23.30
C GLU A 33 139.21 93.10 22.51
N PRO A 34 139.53 91.95 23.14
CA PRO A 34 139.74 90.67 22.45
C PRO A 34 138.59 90.18 21.56
N SER A 35 137.33 90.55 21.83
CA SER A 35 136.17 90.12 21.03
C SER A 35 136.15 90.79 19.65
N VAL A 36 136.48 92.08 19.59
CA VAL A 36 136.57 92.86 18.36
C VAL A 36 137.74 92.35 17.54
N LEU A 37 138.87 92.06 18.19
CA LEU A 37 140.05 91.45 17.55
C LEU A 37 139.72 90.07 16.95
N LYS A 38 139.10 89.17 17.72
CA LYS A 38 138.76 87.82 17.24
C LYS A 38 137.79 87.86 16.08
N LYS A 39 136.79 88.75 16.13
CA LYS A 39 135.85 88.90 15.01
C LYS A 39 136.58 89.36 13.74
N LYS A 40 137.45 90.36 13.85
CA LYS A 40 138.28 90.82 12.72
C LYS A 40 139.22 89.71 12.22
N PHE A 41 139.73 88.84 13.10
CA PHE A 41 140.53 87.64 12.74
C PHE A 41 139.70 86.55 12.05
N ASP A 42 138.55 86.16 12.61
CA ASP A 42 137.69 85.14 12.04
C ASP A 42 137.16 85.57 10.66
N ASP A 43 136.88 86.86 10.48
CA ASP A 43 136.54 87.46 9.19
C ASP A 43 137.74 87.49 8.21
N ILE A 44 138.98 87.45 8.72
CA ILE A 44 140.19 87.28 7.90
C ILE A 44 140.42 85.79 7.51
N PHE A 45 140.01 84.82 8.34
CA PHE A 45 140.37 83.38 8.16
C PHE A 45 139.23 82.43 7.68
N GLU A 46 137.95 82.83 7.66
CA GLU A 46 136.80 82.11 7.04
C GLU A 46 136.60 80.59 7.32
N ALA A 47 136.77 80.08 8.55
CA ALA A 47 136.73 78.62 8.84
C ALA A 47 135.34 77.91 8.90
N THR A 48 134.20 78.61 8.82
CA THR A 48 132.84 78.05 9.10
C THR A 48 132.24 77.15 8.01
N ARG A 49 132.83 77.13 6.81
CA ARG A 49 132.26 76.40 5.66
C ARG A 49 132.41 74.87 5.76
N TYR A 50 133.50 74.39 6.34
CA TYR A 50 133.81 72.95 6.37
C TYR A 50 132.97 72.15 7.37
N THR A 51 132.58 72.74 8.50
CA THR A 51 131.75 72.09 9.53
C THR A 51 130.34 71.75 9.03
N LYS A 52 129.77 72.56 8.13
CA LYS A 52 128.44 72.28 7.54
C LYS A 52 128.45 71.02 6.66
N ALA A 53 129.47 70.82 5.83
CA ALA A 53 129.55 69.68 4.93
C ALA A 53 129.60 68.34 5.70
N LEU A 54 130.30 68.31 6.82
CA LEU A 54 130.46 67.10 7.63
C LEU A 54 129.15 66.68 8.32
N ASN A 55 128.30 67.63 8.70
CA ASN A 55 126.96 67.35 9.23
C ASN A 55 126.04 66.77 8.15
N SER A 56 126.04 67.33 6.93
CA SER A 56 125.24 66.77 5.82
C SER A 56 125.55 65.30 5.52
N ILE A 57 126.82 64.88 5.63
CA ILE A 57 127.22 63.48 5.42
C ILE A 57 126.67 62.56 6.52
N LYS A 58 126.63 63.02 7.77
CA LYS A 58 126.09 62.24 8.89
C LYS A 58 124.59 61.99 8.73
N ASP A 59 123.84 63.01 8.31
CA ASP A 59 122.40 62.89 8.09
C ASP A 59 122.08 61.88 6.98
N LEU A 60 122.81 61.95 5.85
CA LEU A 60 122.61 61.05 4.71
C LEU A 60 122.87 59.57 5.06
N ARG A 61 123.84 59.29 5.95
CA ARG A 61 124.09 57.93 6.45
C ARG A 61 122.95 57.42 7.31
N LYS A 62 122.33 58.26 8.14
CA LYS A 62 121.22 57.89 9.02
C LYS A 62 120.00 57.47 8.19
N ASP A 63 119.69 58.21 7.13
CA ASP A 63 118.56 57.93 6.25
C ASP A 63 118.72 56.59 5.51
N ARG A 64 119.91 56.30 4.97
CA ARG A 64 120.17 55.02 4.27
C ARG A 64 120.09 53.80 5.19
N VAL A 65 120.44 53.95 6.47
CA VAL A 65 120.28 52.86 7.46
C VAL A 65 118.80 52.61 7.77
N ALA A 66 117.96 53.64 7.77
CA ALA A 66 116.52 53.49 7.97
C ALA A 66 115.85 52.76 6.79
N GLU A 67 116.18 53.12 5.53
CA GLU A 67 115.68 52.43 4.33
C GLU A 67 116.05 50.95 4.31
N LEU A 68 117.30 50.60 4.65
CA LEU A 68 117.77 49.22 4.64
C LEU A 68 117.03 48.33 5.66
N LYS A 69 116.57 48.90 6.78
CA LYS A 69 115.71 48.18 7.73
C LYS A 69 114.32 47.92 7.16
N ALA A 70 113.72 48.88 6.47
CA ALA A 70 112.41 48.73 5.85
C ALA A 70 112.41 47.63 4.76
N GLU A 71 113.43 47.61 3.91
CA GLU A 71 113.54 46.60 2.84
C GLU A 71 113.78 45.18 3.38
N LYS A 72 114.54 45.03 4.47
CA LYS A 72 114.70 43.72 5.13
C LYS A 72 113.38 43.15 5.64
N GLU A 73 112.53 43.98 6.25
CA GLU A 73 111.23 43.54 6.75
C GLU A 73 110.32 43.10 5.59
N ARG A 74 110.34 43.85 4.48
CA ARG A 74 109.59 43.52 3.26
C ARG A 74 110.00 42.16 2.67
N LEU A 75 111.30 41.87 2.63
CA LEU A 75 111.82 40.59 2.15
C LEU A 75 111.33 39.41 3.01
N ILE A 76 111.30 39.57 4.33
CA ILE A 76 110.79 38.54 5.26
C ILE A 76 109.30 38.28 5.02
N GLY A 77 108.50 39.34 4.80
CA GLY A 77 107.09 39.22 4.44
C GLY A 77 106.87 38.37 3.17
N LEU A 78 107.54 38.72 2.08
CA LEU A 78 107.45 38.00 0.80
C LEU A 78 107.91 36.54 0.90
N SER A 79 108.93 36.26 1.71
CA SER A 79 109.40 34.88 1.92
C SER A 79 108.36 34.00 2.61
N ARG A 80 107.62 34.54 3.58
CA ARG A 80 106.51 33.83 4.25
C ARG A 80 105.35 33.55 3.31
N GLU A 81 104.99 34.51 2.46
CA GLU A 81 103.92 34.34 1.46
C GLU A 81 104.26 33.24 0.44
N LYS A 82 105.51 33.19 -0.06
CA LYS A 82 105.95 32.11 -0.96
C LYS A 82 105.82 30.73 -0.31
N GLN A 83 106.27 30.58 0.94
CA GLN A 83 106.14 29.32 1.67
C GLN A 83 104.69 28.87 1.86
N HIS A 84 103.75 29.82 2.02
CA HIS A 84 102.32 29.52 2.10
C HIS A 84 101.77 29.04 0.75
N LEU A 85 102.16 29.67 -0.35
CA LEU A 85 101.76 29.27 -1.71
C LEU A 85 102.30 27.88 -2.06
N ASP A 86 103.57 27.59 -1.76
CA ASP A 86 104.17 26.27 -2.01
C ASP A 86 103.42 25.15 -1.27
N LYS A 87 102.97 25.41 -0.03
CA LYS A 87 102.12 24.46 0.73
C LYS A 87 100.74 24.27 0.11
N LEU A 88 100.11 25.33 -0.38
CA LEU A 88 98.81 25.24 -1.06
C LEU A 88 98.91 24.44 -2.36
N LEU A 89 99.95 24.68 -3.16
CA LEU A 89 100.21 23.92 -4.39
C LEU A 89 100.44 22.43 -4.10
N GLY A 90 101.19 22.10 -3.04
CA GLY A 90 101.34 20.71 -2.59
C GLY A 90 100.00 20.05 -2.29
N ARG A 91 99.12 20.71 -1.51
CA ARG A 91 97.78 20.19 -1.19
C ARG A 91 96.88 19.99 -2.42
N ILE A 92 96.97 20.89 -3.41
CA ILE A 92 96.22 20.76 -4.66
C ILE A 92 96.70 19.54 -5.44
N ASN A 93 98.01 19.34 -5.54
CA ASN A 93 98.58 18.19 -6.24
C ASN A 93 98.24 16.86 -5.55
N ASP A 94 98.28 16.81 -4.22
CA ASP A 94 97.85 15.64 -3.45
C ASP A 94 96.38 15.31 -3.70
N ALA A 95 95.50 16.33 -3.65
CA ALA A 95 94.07 16.15 -3.93
C ALA A 95 93.79 15.69 -5.37
N GLN A 96 94.52 16.21 -6.37
CA GLN A 96 94.39 15.77 -7.77
C GLN A 96 94.85 14.32 -7.98
N THR A 97 95.90 13.91 -7.27
CA THR A 97 96.35 12.51 -7.29
C THR A 97 95.31 11.60 -6.64
N GLU A 98 94.73 12.01 -5.51
CA GLU A 98 93.69 11.24 -4.81
C GLU A 98 92.41 11.12 -5.66
N ILE A 99 91.97 12.20 -6.32
CA ILE A 99 90.84 12.17 -7.26
C ILE A 99 91.10 11.18 -8.40
N SER A 100 92.29 11.25 -9.03
CA SER A 100 92.64 10.36 -10.15
C SER A 100 92.63 8.88 -9.73
N LEU A 101 93.12 8.58 -8.52
CA LEU A 101 93.06 7.22 -7.97
C LEU A 101 91.61 6.78 -7.73
N LYS A 102 90.77 7.64 -7.15
CA LYS A 102 89.35 7.34 -6.91
C LYS A 102 88.54 7.19 -8.18
N GLU A 103 88.84 7.96 -9.23
CA GLU A 103 88.23 7.80 -10.54
C GLU A 103 88.61 6.46 -11.17
N SER A 104 89.88 6.04 -11.07
CA SER A 104 90.31 4.71 -11.53
C SER A 104 89.67 3.56 -10.74
N GLU A 105 89.57 3.68 -9.41
CA GLU A 105 88.87 2.72 -8.57
C GLU A 105 87.37 2.64 -8.92
N TYR A 106 86.74 3.78 -9.18
CA TYR A 106 85.33 3.85 -9.58
C TYR A 106 85.09 3.17 -10.92
N GLU A 107 85.89 3.45 -11.96
CA GLU A 107 85.71 2.82 -13.27
C GLU A 107 85.94 1.30 -13.19
N THR A 108 86.96 0.85 -12.45
CA THR A 108 87.20 -0.59 -12.26
C THR A 108 86.01 -1.25 -11.55
N ALA A 109 85.52 -0.65 -10.46
CA ALA A 109 84.37 -1.17 -9.71
C ALA A 109 83.08 -1.15 -10.54
N LYS A 110 82.91 -0.17 -11.43
CA LYS A 110 81.77 -0.06 -12.34
C LYS A 110 81.83 -1.14 -13.43
N GLU A 111 82.98 -1.38 -14.03
CA GLU A 111 83.17 -2.47 -15.00
C GLU A 111 82.86 -3.84 -14.36
N ASP A 112 83.35 -4.09 -13.14
CA ASP A 112 83.06 -5.31 -12.39
C ASP A 112 81.57 -5.43 -12.04
N HIS A 113 80.93 -4.32 -11.62
CA HIS A 113 79.50 -4.29 -11.36
C HIS A 113 78.69 -4.63 -12.61
N ASP A 114 78.99 -4.00 -13.73
CA ASP A 114 78.27 -4.21 -14.99
C ASP A 114 78.46 -5.64 -15.51
N ARG A 115 79.67 -6.19 -15.36
CA ARG A 115 79.95 -7.59 -15.68
C ARG A 115 79.15 -8.54 -14.79
N LEU A 116 79.16 -8.34 -13.46
CA LEU A 116 78.41 -9.17 -12.51
C LEU A 116 76.90 -9.06 -12.71
N ALA A 117 76.39 -7.86 -13.04
CA ALA A 117 74.98 -7.65 -13.38
C ALA A 117 74.58 -8.44 -14.63
N GLU A 118 75.40 -8.43 -15.68
CA GLU A 118 75.15 -9.19 -16.90
C GLU A 118 75.25 -10.71 -16.67
N ASP A 119 76.23 -11.17 -15.90
CA ASP A 119 76.36 -12.59 -15.56
C ASP A 119 75.20 -13.07 -14.68
N ASN A 120 74.74 -12.26 -13.71
CA ASN A 120 73.53 -12.56 -12.94
C ASN A 120 72.29 -12.58 -13.82
N ARG A 121 72.14 -11.65 -14.76
CA ARG A 121 71.02 -11.65 -15.73
C ARG A 121 70.99 -12.95 -16.52
N LYS A 122 72.14 -13.36 -17.09
CA LYS A 122 72.27 -14.65 -17.80
C LYS A 122 71.95 -15.84 -16.90
N PHE A 123 72.41 -15.83 -15.65
CA PHE A 123 72.13 -16.90 -14.70
C PHE A 123 70.63 -17.00 -14.37
N TYR A 124 69.94 -15.88 -14.16
CA TYR A 124 68.50 -15.86 -13.94
C TYR A 124 67.72 -16.34 -15.17
N GLU A 125 68.12 -15.93 -16.37
CA GLU A 125 67.52 -16.42 -17.62
C GLU A 125 67.71 -17.93 -17.79
N LEU A 126 68.91 -18.45 -17.53
CA LEU A 126 69.21 -19.88 -17.61
C LEU A 126 68.41 -20.68 -16.57
N ASN A 127 68.31 -20.17 -15.33
CA ASN A 127 67.55 -20.81 -14.26
C ASN A 127 66.04 -20.79 -14.55
N SER A 128 65.53 -19.71 -15.16
CA SER A 128 64.13 -19.66 -15.62
C SER A 128 63.87 -20.73 -16.68
N LYS A 129 64.72 -20.80 -17.71
CA LYS A 129 64.62 -21.83 -18.76
C LYS A 129 64.74 -23.25 -18.20
N PHE A 130 65.66 -23.47 -17.26
CA PHE A 130 65.80 -24.77 -16.60
C PHE A 130 64.54 -25.15 -15.82
N ARG A 131 63.94 -24.23 -15.08
CA ARG A 131 62.67 -24.48 -14.37
C ARG A 131 61.51 -24.73 -15.32
N GLU A 132 61.45 -24.03 -16.45
CA GLU A 132 60.45 -24.27 -17.49
C GLU A 132 60.60 -25.68 -18.06
N ILE A 133 61.81 -26.06 -18.49
CA ILE A 133 62.09 -27.41 -19.00
C ILE A 133 61.78 -28.47 -17.93
N TYR A 134 62.16 -28.26 -16.67
CA TYR A 134 61.90 -29.22 -15.61
C TYR A 134 60.40 -29.41 -15.36
N LYS A 135 59.62 -28.32 -15.36
CA LYS A 135 58.16 -28.40 -15.28
C LYS A 135 57.57 -29.08 -16.51
N GLU A 136 58.10 -28.82 -17.69
CA GLU A 136 57.65 -29.44 -18.93
C GLU A 136 57.91 -30.95 -18.92
N VAL A 137 59.08 -31.38 -18.46
CA VAL A 137 59.41 -32.80 -18.26
C VAL A 137 58.48 -33.43 -17.22
N GLU A 138 58.28 -32.80 -16.06
CA GLU A 138 57.35 -33.31 -15.04
C GLU A 138 55.91 -33.43 -15.59
N ASN A 139 55.48 -32.45 -16.39
CA ASN A 139 54.18 -32.48 -17.06
C ASN A 139 54.09 -33.60 -18.11
N LEU A 140 55.14 -33.81 -18.92
CA LEU A 140 55.20 -34.87 -19.91
C LEU A 140 55.22 -36.26 -19.26
N GLU A 141 55.92 -36.42 -18.14
CA GLU A 141 55.91 -37.66 -17.36
C GLU A 141 54.53 -37.95 -16.78
N LYS A 142 53.87 -36.93 -16.19
CA LYS A 142 52.48 -37.05 -15.74
C LYS A 142 51.53 -37.35 -16.89
N LEU A 143 51.71 -36.71 -18.06
CA LEU A 143 50.88 -36.94 -19.24
C LEU A 143 51.08 -38.36 -19.79
N LYS A 144 52.31 -38.86 -19.82
CA LYS A 144 52.61 -40.24 -20.21
C LYS A 144 51.97 -41.23 -19.25
N ALA A 145 52.14 -41.04 -17.94
CA ALA A 145 51.54 -41.90 -16.93
C ALA A 145 50.00 -41.90 -17.04
N ARG A 146 49.40 -40.71 -17.23
CA ARG A 146 47.97 -40.58 -17.46
C ARG A 146 47.52 -41.25 -18.76
N SER A 147 48.23 -41.05 -19.86
CA SER A 147 47.88 -41.68 -21.16
C SER A 147 47.99 -43.20 -21.10
N GLN A 148 48.96 -43.73 -20.35
CA GLN A 148 49.08 -45.16 -20.10
C GLN A 148 47.94 -45.69 -19.22
N GLN A 149 47.54 -44.94 -18.20
CA GLN A 149 46.38 -45.26 -17.39
C GLN A 149 45.08 -45.18 -18.19
N ASP A 150 44.88 -44.12 -18.97
CA ASP A 150 43.71 -43.95 -19.86
C ASP A 150 43.62 -45.10 -20.89
N LEU A 151 44.76 -45.59 -21.40
CA LEU A 151 44.81 -46.75 -22.30
C LEU A 151 44.43 -48.05 -21.57
N GLU A 152 44.93 -48.25 -20.35
CA GLU A 152 44.56 -49.42 -19.55
C GLU A 152 43.08 -49.39 -19.13
N ASP A 153 42.57 -48.23 -18.71
CA ASP A 153 41.17 -48.00 -18.40
C ASP A 153 40.29 -48.21 -19.67
N ALA A 154 40.74 -47.77 -20.84
CA ALA A 154 40.07 -48.05 -22.11
C ALA A 154 40.04 -49.56 -22.45
N ARG A 155 41.13 -50.28 -22.17
CA ARG A 155 41.20 -51.76 -22.33
C ARG A 155 40.32 -52.52 -21.33
N VAL A 156 40.17 -52.01 -20.11
CA VAL A 156 39.26 -52.58 -19.10
C VAL A 156 37.80 -52.20 -19.39
N GLY A 157 37.57 -51.08 -20.07
CA GLY A 157 36.25 -50.69 -20.60
C GLY A 157 35.80 -51.55 -21.80
N ASN A 158 34.59 -51.27 -22.30
CA ASN A 158 34.00 -51.96 -23.46
C ASN A 158 34.61 -51.55 -24.83
N PHE A 159 35.92 -51.24 -24.88
CA PHE A 159 36.60 -50.93 -26.14
C PHE A 159 37.51 -52.10 -26.54
N GLU A 160 37.26 -52.66 -27.72
CA GLU A 160 38.07 -53.73 -28.30
C GLU A 160 39.19 -53.12 -29.16
N GLU A 161 40.45 -53.50 -28.90
CA GLU A 161 41.61 -53.00 -29.65
C GLU A 161 41.61 -53.57 -31.07
N LEU A 162 41.43 -52.72 -32.08
CA LEU A 162 41.48 -53.17 -33.49
C LEU A 162 42.93 -53.38 -33.94
N PRO A 163 43.33 -54.60 -34.34
CA PRO A 163 44.64 -54.82 -34.91
C PRO A 163 44.75 -54.21 -36.32
N GLY A 164 45.88 -53.57 -36.61
CA GLY A 164 46.23 -53.03 -37.92
C GLY A 164 47.47 -52.15 -37.85
N THR A 165 48.08 -51.86 -38.99
CA THR A 165 49.12 -50.82 -39.08
C THR A 165 48.49 -49.43 -38.99
N ASP A 166 49.27 -48.40 -38.65
CA ASP A 166 48.78 -47.01 -38.61
C ASP A 166 48.13 -46.58 -39.93
N GLU A 167 48.65 -47.05 -41.07
CA GLU A 167 48.09 -46.78 -42.40
C GLU A 167 46.74 -47.48 -42.62
N GLU A 168 46.60 -48.74 -42.20
CA GLU A 168 45.34 -49.49 -42.28
C GLU A 168 44.27 -48.91 -41.36
N LEU A 169 44.65 -48.49 -40.15
CA LEU A 169 43.76 -47.83 -39.20
C LEU A 169 43.37 -46.43 -39.69
N ALA A 170 44.30 -45.67 -40.27
CA ALA A 170 43.99 -44.39 -40.91
C ALA A 170 43.02 -44.55 -42.10
N LEU A 171 43.20 -45.61 -42.91
CA LEU A 171 42.29 -45.91 -44.02
C LEU A 171 40.90 -46.31 -43.51
N LYS A 172 40.82 -47.18 -42.49
CA LYS A 172 39.56 -47.53 -41.82
C LYS A 172 38.89 -46.29 -41.22
N MET A 173 39.62 -45.39 -40.54
CA MET A 173 39.10 -44.12 -40.06
C MET A 173 38.58 -43.22 -41.20
N SER A 174 39.28 -43.19 -42.33
CA SER A 174 38.87 -42.39 -43.49
C SER A 174 37.58 -42.91 -44.15
N GLN A 175 37.39 -44.23 -44.18
CA GLN A 175 36.21 -44.89 -44.74
C GLN A 175 35.07 -45.05 -43.73
N PHE A 176 35.36 -44.95 -42.43
CA PHE A 176 34.38 -45.05 -41.36
C PHE A 176 33.26 -44.03 -41.53
N SER A 177 33.58 -42.82 -41.97
CA SER A 177 32.58 -41.79 -42.26
C SER A 177 31.58 -42.22 -43.34
N GLN A 178 32.04 -42.90 -44.39
CA GLN A 178 31.17 -43.41 -45.46
C GLN A 178 30.31 -44.59 -44.98
N HIS A 179 30.89 -45.48 -44.17
CA HIS A 179 30.17 -46.59 -43.55
C HIS A 179 29.10 -46.11 -42.57
N ILE A 180 29.42 -45.11 -41.74
CA ILE A 180 28.48 -44.46 -40.84
C ILE A 180 27.37 -43.76 -41.62
N GLU A 181 27.69 -43.08 -42.72
CA GLU A 181 26.65 -42.44 -43.55
C GLU A 181 25.73 -43.49 -44.19
N ALA A 182 26.26 -44.61 -44.69
CA ALA A 182 25.44 -45.71 -45.20
C ALA A 182 24.52 -46.30 -44.11
N GLN A 183 25.04 -46.50 -42.89
CA GLN A 183 24.22 -46.96 -41.76
C GLN A 183 23.17 -45.91 -41.33
N ARG A 184 23.50 -44.61 -41.35
CA ARG A 184 22.54 -43.53 -41.10
C ARG A 184 21.40 -43.52 -42.12
N GLN A 185 21.69 -43.77 -43.40
CA GLN A 185 20.66 -43.87 -44.43
C GLN A 185 19.73 -45.07 -44.22
N VAL A 186 20.26 -46.21 -43.76
CA VAL A 186 19.45 -47.37 -43.38
C VAL A 186 18.61 -47.05 -42.14
N LEU A 187 19.21 -46.46 -41.11
CA LEU A 187 18.50 -46.03 -39.89
C LEU A 187 17.35 -45.09 -40.23
N LEU A 188 17.58 -44.06 -41.05
CA LEU A 188 16.55 -43.11 -41.47
C LEU A 188 15.38 -43.79 -42.19
N ARG A 189 15.65 -44.81 -43.01
CA ARG A 189 14.60 -45.60 -43.69
C ARG A 189 13.78 -46.40 -42.70
N GLU A 190 14.42 -47.07 -41.76
CA GLU A 190 13.71 -47.86 -40.74
C GLU A 190 12.97 -46.96 -39.75
N GLU A 191 13.51 -45.79 -39.40
CA GLU A 191 12.82 -44.75 -38.61
C GLU A 191 11.56 -44.23 -39.33
N ARG A 192 11.62 -43.99 -40.64
CA ARG A 192 10.43 -43.62 -41.42
C ARG A 192 9.38 -44.71 -41.42
N LYS A 193 9.76 -45.97 -41.67
CA LYS A 193 8.81 -47.10 -41.59
C LYS A 193 8.19 -47.24 -40.20
N LYS A 194 8.98 -47.02 -39.15
CA LYS A 194 8.50 -46.99 -37.78
C LYS A 194 7.48 -45.87 -37.59
N GLN A 195 7.78 -44.66 -38.06
CA GLN A 195 6.87 -43.51 -38.00
C GLN A 195 5.56 -43.79 -38.74
N ASP A 196 5.62 -44.31 -39.98
CA ASP A 196 4.44 -44.67 -40.76
C ASP A 196 3.57 -45.69 -40.00
N ALA A 197 4.18 -46.71 -39.41
CA ALA A 197 3.46 -47.70 -38.60
C ALA A 197 2.88 -47.11 -37.29
N GLU A 198 3.57 -46.16 -36.65
CA GLU A 198 3.07 -45.43 -35.48
C GLU A 198 1.88 -44.53 -35.84
N GLU A 199 1.91 -43.88 -37.02
CA GLU A 199 0.81 -43.09 -37.56
C GLU A 199 -0.41 -43.98 -37.87
N ASP A 200 -0.21 -45.15 -38.50
CA ASP A 200 -1.27 -46.13 -38.75
C ASP A 200 -1.90 -46.64 -37.44
N ILE A 201 -1.08 -46.97 -36.43
CA ILE A 201 -1.57 -47.39 -35.11
C ILE A 201 -2.39 -46.28 -34.47
N THR A 202 -1.93 -45.03 -34.59
CA THR A 202 -2.65 -43.87 -34.04
C THR A 202 -3.99 -43.68 -34.75
N GLY A 203 -3.99 -43.70 -36.09
CA GLY A 203 -5.22 -43.61 -36.88
C GLY A 203 -6.23 -44.73 -36.58
N LEU A 204 -5.77 -45.96 -36.39
CA LEU A 204 -6.64 -47.08 -35.99
C LEU A 204 -7.16 -46.93 -34.56
N ARG A 205 -6.36 -46.40 -33.63
CA ARG A 205 -6.79 -46.11 -32.26
C ARG A 205 -7.84 -45.01 -32.22
N ASP A 206 -7.69 -43.97 -33.03
CA ASP A 206 -8.66 -42.89 -33.16
C ASP A 206 -9.99 -43.43 -33.71
N GLN A 207 -9.94 -44.23 -34.79
CA GLN A 207 -11.14 -44.89 -35.34
C GLN A 207 -11.80 -45.81 -34.33
N HIS A 208 -11.03 -46.60 -33.58
CA HIS A 208 -11.55 -47.46 -32.53
C HIS A 208 -12.24 -46.64 -31.43
N THR A 209 -11.64 -45.54 -31.01
CA THR A 209 -12.19 -44.64 -29.98
C THR A 209 -13.48 -43.98 -30.45
N ASP A 210 -13.53 -43.52 -31.70
CA ASP A 210 -14.73 -42.96 -32.33
C ASP A 210 -15.87 -43.97 -32.42
N LEU A 211 -15.57 -45.20 -32.84
CA LEU A 211 -16.57 -46.28 -32.92
C LEU A 211 -17.05 -46.69 -31.53
N LEU A 212 -16.16 -46.76 -30.54
CA LEU A 212 -16.51 -47.05 -29.15
C LEU A 212 -17.42 -45.96 -28.57
N SER A 213 -17.10 -44.69 -28.84
CA SER A 213 -17.91 -43.54 -28.45
C SER A 213 -19.29 -43.56 -29.11
N LYS A 214 -19.36 -43.84 -30.43
CA LYS A 214 -20.63 -44.00 -31.15
C LYS A 214 -21.46 -45.15 -30.57
N LYS A 215 -20.84 -46.30 -30.28
CA LYS A 215 -21.50 -47.44 -29.63
C LYS A 215 -22.03 -47.07 -28.25
N GLY A 216 -21.22 -46.39 -27.44
CA GLY A 216 -21.61 -45.90 -26.11
C GLY A 216 -22.81 -44.97 -26.20
N ARG A 217 -22.78 -43.98 -27.10
CA ARG A 217 -23.89 -43.04 -27.31
C ARG A 217 -25.17 -43.74 -27.78
N LEU A 218 -25.07 -44.64 -28.75
CA LEU A 218 -26.23 -45.38 -29.26
C LEU A 218 -26.81 -46.35 -28.21
N SER A 219 -25.96 -46.99 -27.42
CA SER A 219 -26.39 -47.87 -26.32
C SER A 219 -27.09 -47.08 -25.22
N ALA A 220 -26.53 -45.92 -24.84
CA ALA A 220 -27.13 -45.03 -23.86
C ALA A 220 -28.47 -44.48 -24.35
N GLU A 221 -28.59 -44.08 -25.62
CA GLU A 221 -29.87 -43.61 -26.19
C GLU A 221 -30.90 -44.74 -26.27
N ALA A 222 -30.48 -45.96 -26.61
CA ALA A 222 -31.38 -47.12 -26.63
C ALA A 222 -31.90 -47.48 -25.22
N GLU A 223 -31.03 -47.42 -24.20
CA GLU A 223 -31.42 -47.62 -22.81
C GLU A 223 -32.32 -46.48 -22.31
N ALA A 224 -31.96 -45.23 -22.56
CA ALA A 224 -32.78 -44.07 -22.24
C ALA A 224 -34.16 -44.15 -22.90
N HIS A 225 -34.25 -44.58 -24.16
CA HIS A 225 -35.52 -44.78 -24.85
C HIS A 225 -36.37 -45.88 -24.20
N ARG A 226 -35.76 -47.00 -23.76
CA ARG A 226 -36.46 -48.04 -22.99
C ARG A 226 -36.97 -47.50 -21.66
N THR A 227 -36.16 -46.73 -20.94
CA THR A 227 -36.56 -46.08 -19.68
C THR A 227 -37.71 -45.10 -19.91
N ARG A 228 -37.63 -44.22 -20.93
CA ARG A 228 -38.72 -43.30 -21.29
C ARG A 228 -40.02 -44.03 -21.63
N ILE A 229 -39.96 -45.18 -22.31
CA ILE A 229 -41.15 -46.00 -22.56
C ILE A 229 -41.73 -46.52 -21.23
N SER A 230 -40.89 -47.08 -20.36
CA SER A 230 -41.30 -47.58 -19.03
C SER A 230 -41.92 -46.48 -18.17
N GLU A 231 -41.26 -45.32 -18.08
CA GLU A 231 -41.75 -44.14 -17.36
C GLU A 231 -43.08 -43.64 -17.94
N ARG A 232 -43.20 -43.56 -19.27
CA ARG A 232 -44.47 -43.20 -19.93
C ARG A 232 -45.58 -44.18 -19.58
N GLU A 233 -45.32 -45.49 -19.65
CA GLU A 233 -46.31 -46.50 -19.31
C GLU A 233 -46.72 -46.42 -17.83
N ASN A 234 -45.77 -46.23 -16.93
CA ASN A 234 -46.04 -46.06 -15.50
C ASN A 234 -46.86 -44.79 -15.23
N LEU A 235 -46.48 -43.66 -15.83
CA LEU A 235 -47.21 -42.40 -15.70
C LEU A 235 -48.64 -42.53 -16.22
N ILE A 236 -48.85 -43.20 -17.35
CA ILE A 236 -50.19 -43.47 -17.90
C ILE A 236 -50.98 -44.35 -16.94
N ARG A 237 -50.39 -45.42 -16.38
CA ARG A 237 -51.07 -46.30 -15.42
C ARG A 237 -51.41 -45.57 -14.11
N GLU A 238 -50.50 -44.77 -13.57
CA GLU A 238 -50.72 -43.97 -12.36
C GLU A 238 -51.80 -42.91 -12.57
N SER A 239 -51.71 -42.17 -13.67
CA SER A 239 -52.73 -41.19 -14.06
C SER A 239 -54.08 -41.88 -14.30
N GLY A 240 -54.08 -43.07 -14.94
CA GLY A 240 -55.27 -43.89 -15.11
C GLY A 240 -55.93 -44.28 -13.78
N LYS A 241 -55.14 -44.69 -12.78
CA LYS A 241 -55.64 -44.95 -11.42
C LYS A 241 -56.18 -43.68 -10.74
N GLN A 242 -55.48 -42.56 -10.88
CA GLN A 242 -55.86 -41.30 -10.23
C GLN A 242 -57.19 -40.74 -10.77
N TYR A 243 -57.40 -40.84 -12.09
CA TYR A 243 -58.56 -40.27 -12.77
C TYR A 243 -59.62 -41.33 -13.15
N ASN A 244 -59.51 -42.56 -12.62
CA ASN A 244 -60.39 -43.70 -12.93
C ASN A 244 -60.56 -44.00 -14.43
N ILE A 245 -59.47 -43.89 -15.20
CA ILE A 245 -59.42 -44.24 -16.62
C ILE A 245 -58.86 -45.65 -16.76
N SER A 246 -59.57 -46.52 -17.49
CA SER A 246 -59.14 -47.91 -17.72
C SER A 246 -57.93 -47.96 -18.66
N VAL A 247 -56.82 -48.51 -18.17
CA VAL A 247 -55.58 -48.69 -18.93
C VAL A 247 -55.24 -50.20 -19.00
N PRO A 248 -54.94 -50.76 -20.19
CA PRO A 248 -54.53 -52.17 -20.33
C PRO A 248 -53.28 -52.51 -19.51
N GLU A 249 -53.22 -53.73 -18.95
CA GLU A 249 -52.06 -54.21 -18.17
C GLU A 249 -50.85 -54.62 -19.02
N GLN A 250 -51.08 -54.94 -20.31
CA GLN A 250 -50.02 -55.31 -21.25
C GLN A 250 -49.21 -54.09 -21.72
N LYS A 251 -48.14 -54.31 -22.51
CA LYS A 251 -47.37 -53.21 -23.12
C LYS A 251 -48.31 -52.30 -23.90
N LEU A 252 -48.17 -50.99 -23.68
CA LEU A 252 -49.07 -50.02 -24.29
C LEU A 252 -48.62 -49.74 -25.72
N GLU A 253 -49.31 -50.36 -26.67
CA GLU A 253 -49.17 -50.02 -28.09
C GLU A 253 -49.64 -48.59 -28.36
N ARG A 254 -49.21 -48.05 -29.51
CA ARG A 254 -49.44 -46.64 -29.87
C ARG A 254 -50.91 -46.23 -29.77
N ASP A 255 -51.83 -47.10 -30.20
CA ASP A 255 -53.26 -46.80 -30.24
C ASP A 255 -53.85 -46.68 -28.82
N ALA A 256 -53.42 -47.53 -27.89
CA ALA A 256 -53.85 -47.46 -26.49
C ALA A 256 -53.36 -46.16 -25.82
N VAL A 257 -52.14 -45.71 -26.13
CA VAL A 257 -51.61 -44.42 -25.64
C VAL A 257 -52.43 -43.25 -26.19
N VAL A 258 -52.77 -43.26 -27.48
CA VAL A 258 -53.57 -42.20 -28.10
C VAL A 258 -54.96 -42.11 -27.50
N GLN A 259 -55.61 -43.25 -27.24
CA GLN A 259 -56.92 -43.30 -26.59
C GLN A 259 -56.88 -42.77 -25.15
N PHE A 260 -55.85 -43.14 -24.37
CA PHE A 260 -55.68 -42.57 -23.03
C PHE A 260 -55.50 -41.06 -23.06
N MET A 261 -54.66 -40.55 -23.97
CA MET A 261 -54.44 -39.12 -24.13
C MET A 261 -55.71 -38.36 -24.52
N SER A 262 -56.59 -38.94 -25.36
CA SER A 262 -57.87 -38.30 -25.68
C SER A 262 -58.80 -38.25 -24.47
N GLN A 263 -58.88 -39.33 -23.69
CA GLN A 263 -59.70 -39.37 -22.47
C GLN A 263 -59.22 -38.37 -21.40
N ILE A 264 -57.89 -38.25 -21.21
CA ILE A 264 -57.31 -37.23 -20.34
C ILE A 264 -57.60 -35.82 -20.88
N ALA A 265 -57.48 -35.59 -22.18
CA ALA A 265 -57.79 -34.29 -22.78
C ALA A 265 -59.26 -33.89 -22.59
N ASP A 266 -60.18 -34.85 -22.68
CA ASP A 266 -61.60 -34.61 -22.43
C ASP A 266 -61.88 -34.31 -20.94
N LEU A 267 -61.25 -35.04 -20.02
CA LEU A 267 -61.31 -34.73 -18.59
C LEU A 267 -60.73 -33.36 -18.27
N GLN A 268 -59.59 -33.01 -18.86
CA GLN A 268 -58.97 -31.70 -18.70
C GLN A 268 -59.90 -30.59 -19.20
N ARG A 269 -60.55 -30.78 -20.36
CA ARG A 269 -61.54 -29.82 -20.87
C ARG A 269 -62.72 -29.68 -19.92
N LYS A 270 -63.22 -30.78 -19.37
CA LYS A 270 -64.32 -30.78 -18.40
C LYS A 270 -63.94 -30.02 -17.13
N HIS A 271 -62.82 -30.35 -16.50
CA HIS A 271 -62.34 -29.65 -15.30
C HIS A 271 -61.99 -28.18 -15.57
N LYS A 272 -61.46 -27.86 -16.76
CA LYS A 272 -61.22 -26.47 -17.14
C LYS A 272 -62.53 -25.69 -17.26
N ALA A 273 -63.57 -26.26 -17.85
CA ALA A 273 -64.89 -25.64 -17.91
C ALA A 273 -65.50 -25.46 -16.51
N GLU A 274 -65.39 -26.46 -15.64
CA GLU A 274 -65.81 -26.36 -14.22
C GLU A 274 -65.04 -25.25 -13.47
N PHE A 275 -63.73 -25.14 -13.70
CA PHE A 275 -62.89 -24.10 -13.12
C PHE A 275 -63.24 -22.70 -13.66
N GLU A 276 -63.46 -22.56 -14.96
CA GLU A 276 -63.89 -21.29 -15.58
C GLU A 276 -65.25 -20.85 -15.03
N GLN A 277 -66.19 -21.78 -14.83
CA GLN A 277 -67.45 -21.50 -14.14
C GLN A 277 -67.23 -21.04 -12.70
N LEU A 278 -66.41 -21.76 -11.92
CA LEU A 278 -66.12 -21.38 -10.54
C LEU A 278 -65.40 -20.03 -10.44
N GLN A 279 -64.51 -19.73 -11.39
CA GLN A 279 -63.81 -18.46 -11.48
C GLN A 279 -64.78 -17.33 -11.84
N ALA A 280 -65.73 -17.56 -12.74
CA ALA A 280 -66.80 -16.60 -13.05
C ALA A 280 -67.66 -16.33 -11.80
N ASP A 281 -68.08 -17.38 -11.08
CA ASP A 281 -68.85 -17.25 -9.83
C ASP A 281 -68.07 -16.49 -8.74
N LEU A 282 -66.76 -16.76 -8.61
CA LEU A 282 -65.88 -16.05 -7.69
C LEU A 282 -65.69 -14.59 -8.09
N SER A 283 -65.55 -14.31 -9.38
CA SER A 283 -65.44 -12.94 -9.89
C SER A 283 -66.73 -12.16 -9.65
N GLU A 284 -67.89 -12.78 -9.87
CA GLU A 284 -69.19 -12.17 -9.58
C GLU A 284 -69.34 -11.85 -8.08
N LYS A 285 -69.01 -12.82 -7.20
CA LYS A 285 -69.01 -12.58 -5.74
C LYS A 285 -68.01 -11.51 -5.32
N SER A 286 -66.81 -11.50 -5.91
CA SER A 286 -65.78 -10.49 -5.64
C SER A 286 -66.25 -9.11 -6.05
N ASN A 287 -66.87 -8.97 -7.22
CA ASN A 287 -67.46 -7.73 -7.70
C ASN A 287 -68.59 -7.24 -6.77
N ASP A 288 -69.44 -8.15 -6.27
CA ASP A 288 -70.46 -7.82 -5.27
C ASP A 288 -69.84 -7.33 -3.94
N TYR A 289 -68.77 -7.99 -3.47
CA TYR A 289 -68.02 -7.51 -2.29
C TYR A 289 -67.33 -6.17 -2.53
N PHE A 290 -66.71 -5.95 -3.68
CA PHE A 290 -66.13 -4.65 -4.04
C PHE A 290 -67.18 -3.54 -4.12
N ALA A 291 -68.38 -3.85 -4.63
CA ALA A 291 -69.49 -2.91 -4.63
C ALA A 291 -69.93 -2.56 -3.19
N LYS A 292 -70.01 -3.56 -2.30
CA LYS A 292 -70.28 -3.35 -0.87
C LYS A 292 -69.19 -2.53 -0.17
N ILE A 293 -67.92 -2.84 -0.43
CA ILE A 293 -66.77 -2.09 0.11
C ILE A 293 -66.82 -0.64 -0.36
N ARG A 294 -66.98 -0.38 -1.66
CA ARG A 294 -67.11 0.98 -2.19
C ARG A 294 -68.27 1.75 -1.56
N LYS A 295 -69.39 1.08 -1.31
CA LYS A 295 -70.53 1.70 -0.61
C LYS A 295 -70.14 2.13 0.81
N LEU A 296 -69.50 1.23 1.58
CA LEU A 296 -69.02 1.53 2.93
C LEU A 296 -67.91 2.59 2.95
N GLU A 297 -67.01 2.58 1.97
CA GLU A 297 -65.96 3.61 1.81
C GLU A 297 -66.56 4.98 1.50
N ASN A 298 -67.56 5.04 0.62
CA ASN A 298 -68.29 6.28 0.35
C ASN A 298 -69.02 6.79 1.59
N GLU A 299 -69.68 5.91 2.36
CA GLU A 299 -70.33 6.26 3.63
C GLU A 299 -69.30 6.76 4.66
N SER A 300 -68.18 6.06 4.81
CA SER A 300 -67.07 6.45 5.70
C SER A 300 -66.48 7.82 5.30
N GLN A 301 -66.27 8.04 4.01
CA GLN A 301 -65.75 9.30 3.49
C GLN A 301 -66.75 10.45 3.67
N ALA A 302 -68.05 10.19 3.51
CA ALA A 302 -69.11 11.15 3.81
C ALA A 302 -69.11 11.53 5.31
N PHE A 303 -69.00 10.55 6.21
CA PHE A 303 -68.88 10.85 7.65
C PHE A 303 -67.58 11.60 7.99
N LYS A 304 -66.47 11.28 7.31
CA LYS A 304 -65.18 11.96 7.51
C LYS A 304 -65.23 13.42 7.05
N THR A 305 -65.84 13.69 5.91
CA THR A 305 -66.08 15.07 5.42
C THR A 305 -67.02 15.81 6.36
N GLN A 306 -68.12 15.20 6.80
CA GLN A 306 -69.02 15.79 7.78
C GLN A 306 -68.29 16.15 9.09
N ARG A 307 -67.42 15.27 9.58
CA ARG A 307 -66.57 15.53 10.76
C ARG A 307 -65.62 16.70 10.52
N GLN A 308 -64.99 16.78 9.36
CA GLN A 308 -64.09 17.90 9.00
C GLN A 308 -64.87 19.22 8.92
N THR A 309 -66.06 19.23 8.31
CA THR A 309 -66.91 20.43 8.26
C THR A 309 -67.32 20.88 9.66
N LEU A 310 -67.76 19.96 10.52
CA LEU A 310 -68.08 20.27 11.91
C LEU A 310 -66.86 20.78 12.68
N HIS A 311 -65.68 20.19 12.46
CA HIS A 311 -64.44 20.66 13.07
C HIS A 311 -64.06 22.08 12.59
N GLY A 312 -64.22 22.36 11.29
CA GLY A 312 -64.04 23.69 10.73
C GLY A 312 -65.00 24.72 11.35
N GLN A 313 -66.27 24.36 11.52
CA GLN A 313 -67.25 25.20 12.21
C GLN A 313 -66.86 25.46 13.68
N VAL A 314 -66.34 24.45 14.39
CA VAL A 314 -65.83 24.63 15.76
C VAL A 314 -64.62 25.56 15.79
N GLN A 315 -63.68 25.41 14.85
CA GLN A 315 -62.52 26.30 14.73
C GLN A 315 -62.94 27.75 14.44
N GLU A 316 -63.90 27.94 13.53
CA GLU A 316 -64.44 29.26 13.17
C GLU A 316 -65.19 29.91 14.36
N ARG A 317 -65.91 29.11 15.14
CA ARG A 317 -66.50 29.58 16.41
C ARG A 317 -65.44 29.93 17.43
N ASN A 318 -64.38 29.15 17.55
CA ASN A 318 -63.27 29.42 18.47
C ASN A 318 -62.47 30.68 18.07
N THR A 319 -62.25 30.93 16.78
CA THR A 319 -61.62 32.18 16.33
C THR A 319 -62.55 33.38 16.57
N SER A 320 -63.85 33.24 16.38
CA SER A 320 -64.83 34.27 16.74
C SER A 320 -64.84 34.54 18.25
N ILE A 321 -64.73 33.51 19.09
CA ILE A 321 -64.60 33.65 20.56
C ILE A 321 -63.31 34.39 20.89
N ARG A 322 -62.16 33.97 20.34
CA ARG A 322 -60.87 34.67 20.56
C ARG A 322 -60.88 36.11 20.09
N ASN A 323 -61.56 36.42 18.99
CA ASN A 323 -61.72 37.80 18.52
C ASN A 323 -62.59 38.61 19.47
N SER A 324 -63.65 38.02 20.02
CA SER A 324 -64.50 38.64 21.04
C SER A 324 -63.74 38.84 22.36
N GLU A 325 -62.91 37.87 22.76
CA GLU A 325 -62.00 37.97 23.92
C GLU A 325 -60.94 39.06 23.70
N ARG A 326 -60.38 39.18 22.48
CA ARG A 326 -59.47 40.29 22.13
C ARG A 326 -60.17 41.64 22.19
N GLN A 327 -61.43 41.73 21.75
CA GLN A 327 -62.21 42.96 21.88
C GLN A 327 -62.51 43.29 23.36
N LEU A 328 -62.82 42.29 24.18
CA LEU A 328 -63.00 42.45 25.64
C LEU A 328 -61.70 42.85 26.35
N ASN A 329 -60.56 42.24 26.01
CA ASN A 329 -59.24 42.65 26.53
C ASN A 329 -58.83 44.05 26.02
N GLY A 330 -59.28 44.43 24.82
CA GLY A 330 -59.19 45.79 24.30
C GLY A 330 -60.05 46.81 25.08
N GLN A 331 -61.13 46.37 25.75
CA GLN A 331 -61.88 47.23 26.67
C GLN A 331 -61.14 47.45 27.99
N ALA A 332 -60.37 46.46 28.47
CA ALA A 332 -59.51 46.62 29.66
C ALA A 332 -58.36 47.63 29.43
N THR A 333 -57.83 47.72 28.19
CA THR A 333 -56.88 48.78 27.82
C THR A 333 -57.54 50.14 27.59
N LEU A 334 -58.86 50.19 27.32
CA LEU A 334 -59.62 51.44 27.29
C LEU A 334 -59.77 52.06 28.68
N GLU A 335 -59.91 51.28 29.76
CA GLU A 335 -59.90 51.82 31.14
C GLU A 335 -58.53 52.38 31.53
N MET A 336 -57.44 51.73 31.11
CA MET A 336 -56.07 52.17 31.36
C MET A 336 -55.71 53.44 30.57
N THR A 337 -56.18 53.56 29.32
CA THR A 337 -56.02 54.78 28.51
C THR A 337 -56.96 55.90 28.96
N LEU A 338 -58.11 55.59 29.57
CA LEU A 338 -59.00 56.59 30.19
C LEU A 338 -58.41 57.18 31.48
N ALA A 339 -57.59 56.44 32.21
CA ALA A 339 -56.83 56.94 33.36
C ALA A 339 -55.68 57.88 32.92
N SER A 340 -54.89 57.47 31.91
CA SER A 340 -53.81 58.30 31.35
C SER A 340 -54.33 59.57 30.66
N THR A 341 -55.45 59.48 29.92
CA THR A 341 -56.05 60.68 29.30
C THR A 341 -56.70 61.62 30.31
N LYS A 342 -57.14 61.15 31.48
CA LYS A 342 -57.55 62.03 32.58
C LYS A 342 -56.37 62.79 33.20
N GLU A 343 -55.22 62.14 33.36
CA GLU A 343 -53.98 62.82 33.80
C GLU A 343 -53.50 63.86 32.77
N GLU A 344 -53.52 63.51 31.47
CA GLU A 344 -53.15 64.45 30.39
C GLU A 344 -54.13 65.64 30.27
N ILE A 345 -55.44 65.42 30.51
CA ILE A 345 -56.44 66.51 30.51
C ILE A 345 -56.19 67.50 31.65
N GLU A 346 -55.80 67.02 32.84
CA GLU A 346 -55.53 67.89 33.99
C GLU A 346 -54.23 68.69 33.80
N GLU A 347 -53.21 68.06 33.20
CA GLU A 347 -51.97 68.74 32.80
C GLU A 347 -52.24 69.83 31.74
N LYS A 348 -53.00 69.50 30.69
CA LYS A 348 -53.34 70.44 29.61
C LYS A 348 -54.28 71.56 30.08
N ARG A 349 -55.18 71.32 31.04
CA ARG A 349 -56.00 72.38 31.67
C ARG A 349 -55.14 73.40 32.41
N SER A 350 -54.13 72.96 33.17
CA SER A 350 -53.20 73.87 33.85
C SER A 350 -52.37 74.72 32.86
N ARG A 351 -52.08 74.17 31.68
CA ARG A 351 -51.30 74.83 30.61
C ARG A 351 -52.17 75.80 29.79
N VAL A 352 -53.45 75.54 29.63
CA VAL A 352 -54.43 76.44 28.99
C VAL A 352 -54.78 77.64 29.89
N GLU A 353 -54.81 77.48 31.21
CA GLU A 353 -55.01 78.60 32.15
C GLU A 353 -53.83 79.60 32.12
N LYS A 354 -52.60 79.10 31.94
CA LYS A 354 -51.38 79.92 31.74
C LYS A 354 -51.36 80.64 30.39
N ILE A 355 -51.72 79.94 29.31
CA ILE A 355 -51.71 80.51 27.95
C ILE A 355 -52.87 81.52 27.73
N ARG A 356 -53.97 81.42 28.49
CA ARG A 356 -55.04 82.44 28.51
C ARG A 356 -54.66 83.76 29.18
N SER A 357 -53.63 83.77 30.04
CA SER A 357 -53.09 84.99 30.65
C SER A 357 -52.15 85.75 29.70
N ASP A 358 -51.49 85.04 28.78
CA ASP A 358 -50.44 85.61 27.92
C ASP A 358 -50.94 86.00 26.51
N ILE A 359 -52.12 85.53 26.09
CA ILE A 359 -52.80 85.92 24.83
C ILE A 359 -53.82 87.04 25.08
N GLY A 360 -53.38 88.10 25.78
CA GLY A 360 -54.15 89.33 26.01
C GLY A 360 -53.53 90.59 25.40
N ALA A 361 -52.30 90.54 24.87
CA ALA A 361 -51.50 91.77 24.69
C ALA A 361 -50.69 91.92 23.37
N ALA A 362 -50.90 91.13 22.33
CA ALA A 362 -50.04 91.18 21.13
C ALA A 362 -50.74 91.78 19.88
N LYS A 363 -50.29 93.00 19.52
CA LYS A 363 -50.75 93.86 18.41
C LYS A 363 -49.88 93.62 17.16
N TYR A 364 -50.49 93.47 15.98
CA TYR A 364 -49.89 92.85 14.79
C TYR A 364 -48.99 93.72 13.88
N ASP A 365 -48.42 94.83 14.37
CA ASP A 365 -47.47 95.65 13.58
C ASP A 365 -46.00 95.22 13.76
N GLU A 366 -45.68 94.36 14.74
CA GLU A 366 -44.34 93.83 15.03
C GLU A 366 -43.86 92.72 14.06
N LYS A 367 -44.78 92.04 13.38
CA LYS A 367 -44.48 90.88 12.52
C LYS A 367 -43.64 91.20 11.28
N MET A 368 -43.53 92.48 10.89
CA MET A 368 -42.68 92.93 9.78
C MET A 368 -41.20 93.10 10.18
N PHE A 369 -40.89 93.27 11.47
CA PHE A 369 -39.51 93.40 11.95
C PHE A 369 -38.83 92.03 12.15
N GLU A 370 -39.57 91.02 12.62
CA GLU A 370 -39.05 89.66 12.88
C GLU A 370 -38.52 88.96 11.61
N LYS A 371 -39.17 89.17 10.46
CA LYS A 371 -38.69 88.60 9.18
C LYS A 371 -37.41 89.25 8.65
N SER A 372 -37.00 90.40 9.21
CA SER A 372 -35.72 91.05 8.86
C SER A 372 -34.54 90.54 9.70
N GLU A 373 -34.76 90.20 10.97
CA GLU A 373 -33.69 89.67 11.85
C GLU A 373 -33.37 88.20 11.55
N GLN A 374 -34.35 87.39 11.11
CA GLN A 374 -34.14 85.99 10.72
C GLN A 374 -33.16 85.82 9.54
N ALA A 375 -33.10 86.78 8.61
CA ALA A 375 -32.15 86.73 7.50
C ALA A 375 -30.69 86.95 7.97
N ARG A 376 -30.47 87.85 8.92
CA ARG A 376 -29.13 88.19 9.42
C ARG A 376 -28.47 87.03 10.18
N GLN A 377 -29.24 86.28 10.95
CA GLN A 377 -28.73 85.14 11.75
C GLN A 377 -28.33 83.93 10.89
N LEU A 378 -28.90 83.78 9.69
CA LEU A 378 -28.53 82.69 8.77
C LEU A 378 -27.24 82.99 7.99
N GLU A 379 -26.93 84.25 7.71
CA GLU A 379 -25.66 84.64 7.07
C GLU A 379 -24.44 84.38 7.98
N GLU A 380 -24.57 84.67 9.28
CA GLU A 380 -23.49 84.47 10.26
C GLU A 380 -23.16 82.98 10.48
N LYS A 381 -24.16 82.09 10.37
CA LYS A 381 -23.96 80.63 10.44
C LYS A 381 -23.24 80.05 9.22
N ARG A 382 -23.42 80.64 8.03
CA ARG A 382 -22.77 80.17 6.79
C ARG A 382 -21.25 80.36 6.86
N ASP A 383 -20.79 81.46 7.41
CA ASP A 383 -19.36 81.80 7.43
C ASP A 383 -18.59 80.92 8.43
N VAL A 384 -19.23 80.47 9.52
CA VAL A 384 -18.65 79.49 10.46
C VAL A 384 -18.44 78.11 9.80
N LEU A 385 -19.42 77.64 9.01
CA LEU A 385 -19.33 76.34 8.33
C LEU A 385 -18.28 76.31 7.21
N LEU A 386 -18.01 77.44 6.56
CA LEU A 386 -16.97 77.54 5.52
C LEU A 386 -15.55 77.38 6.09
N GLU A 387 -15.31 77.85 7.33
CA GLU A 387 -14.01 77.71 7.98
C GLU A 387 -13.82 76.29 8.56
N GLU A 388 -14.90 75.64 9.02
CA GLU A 388 -14.89 74.23 9.43
C GLU A 388 -14.57 73.29 8.25
N SER A 389 -15.07 73.58 7.05
CA SER A 389 -14.80 72.80 5.81
C SER A 389 -13.31 72.77 5.42
N ARG A 390 -12.58 73.88 5.60
CA ARG A 390 -11.15 73.95 5.28
C ARG A 390 -10.28 73.12 6.22
N ALA A 391 -10.61 73.08 7.51
CA ALA A 391 -9.90 72.26 8.50
C ALA A 391 -10.07 70.76 8.23
N LEU A 392 -11.26 70.35 7.75
CA LEU A 392 -11.59 68.95 7.47
C LEU A 392 -10.82 68.37 6.27
N SER A 393 -10.41 69.17 5.28
CA SER A 393 -9.65 68.69 4.11
C SER A 393 -8.21 68.22 4.44
N MET A 394 -7.60 68.69 5.53
CA MET A 394 -6.24 68.28 5.93
C MET A 394 -6.17 66.86 6.52
N GLN A 395 -7.30 66.18 6.75
CA GLN A 395 -7.40 64.89 7.43
C GLN A 395 -8.05 63.77 6.61
N ALA A 396 -8.18 63.96 5.29
CA ALA A 396 -8.89 63.04 4.39
C ALA A 396 -8.32 61.59 4.41
N ASP A 397 -7.00 61.43 4.52
CA ASP A 397 -6.33 60.12 4.49
C ASP A 397 -6.63 59.25 5.71
N SER A 398 -6.65 59.83 6.92
CA SER A 398 -6.96 59.08 8.16
C SER A 398 -8.43 58.65 8.21
N ARG A 399 -9.33 59.45 7.63
CA ARG A 399 -10.77 59.16 7.55
C ARG A 399 -11.08 58.08 6.52
N ALA A 400 -10.43 58.11 5.35
CA ALA A 400 -10.53 57.04 4.36
C ALA A 400 -10.06 55.68 4.93
N LYS A 401 -9.01 55.67 5.76
CA LYS A 401 -8.55 54.45 6.46
C LYS A 401 -9.58 53.95 7.47
N LEU A 402 -10.23 54.84 8.21
CA LEU A 402 -11.29 54.50 9.16
C LEU A 402 -12.48 53.83 8.46
N ASP A 403 -12.92 54.39 7.33
CA ASP A 403 -14.05 53.85 6.57
C ASP A 403 -13.74 52.47 5.97
N LEU A 404 -12.52 52.27 5.45
CA LEU A 404 -12.06 50.95 4.97
C LEU A 404 -12.05 49.91 6.10
N LYS A 405 -11.59 50.29 7.29
CA LYS A 405 -11.53 49.39 8.46
C LYS A 405 -12.92 49.08 9.03
N ARG A 406 -13.82 50.05 9.05
CA ARG A 406 -15.24 49.84 9.39
C ARG A 406 -15.95 48.93 8.38
N ALA A 407 -15.65 49.09 7.08
CA ALA A 407 -16.16 48.20 6.05
C ALA A 407 -15.60 46.76 6.19
N GLU A 408 -14.32 46.61 6.54
CA GLU A 408 -13.69 45.31 6.83
C GLU A 408 -14.36 44.59 8.01
N ILE A 409 -14.65 45.31 9.12
CA ILE A 409 -15.41 44.77 10.26
C ILE A 409 -16.80 44.31 9.80
N LYS A 410 -17.54 45.17 9.09
CA LYS A 410 -18.91 44.83 8.64
C LYS A 410 -18.92 43.59 7.74
N ALA A 411 -17.95 43.45 6.83
CA ALA A 411 -17.83 42.28 5.96
C ALA A 411 -17.54 41.00 6.77
N LYS A 412 -16.54 41.02 7.67
CA LYS A 412 -16.19 39.86 8.51
C LYS A 412 -17.30 39.48 9.49
N THR A 413 -18.01 40.46 10.07
CA THR A 413 -19.17 40.21 10.93
C THR A 413 -20.32 39.54 10.16
N SER A 414 -20.58 39.96 8.92
CA SER A 414 -21.60 39.32 8.06
C SER A 414 -21.23 37.88 7.68
N GLU A 415 -19.94 37.61 7.39
CA GLU A 415 -19.44 36.25 7.10
C GLU A 415 -19.56 35.34 8.32
N MET A 416 -19.22 35.85 9.50
CA MET A 416 -19.37 35.14 10.79
C MET A 416 -20.83 34.80 11.10
N GLN A 417 -21.77 35.74 10.90
CA GLN A 417 -23.20 35.49 11.11
C GLN A 417 -23.78 34.45 10.14
N SER A 418 -23.36 34.47 8.88
CA SER A 418 -23.77 33.48 7.86
C SER A 418 -23.29 32.07 8.21
N THR A 419 -22.02 31.95 8.62
CA THR A 419 -21.44 30.66 9.06
C THR A 419 -22.07 30.17 10.35
N GLN A 420 -22.38 31.04 11.31
CA GLN A 420 -23.08 30.66 12.56
C GLN A 420 -24.51 30.16 12.32
N THR A 421 -25.23 30.76 11.37
CA THR A 421 -26.57 30.29 10.95
C THR A 421 -26.49 28.92 10.30
N THR A 422 -25.47 28.69 9.47
CA THR A 422 -25.23 27.40 8.80
C THR A 422 -24.91 26.29 9.81
N ILE A 423 -24.06 26.59 10.81
CA ILE A 423 -23.76 25.65 11.89
C ILE A 423 -25.02 25.33 12.71
N SER A 424 -25.81 26.35 13.06
CA SER A 424 -27.02 26.16 13.86
C SER A 424 -28.05 25.27 13.15
N PHE A 425 -28.27 25.49 11.85
CA PHE A 425 -29.18 24.67 11.05
C PHE A 425 -28.73 23.20 10.97
N LYS A 426 -27.47 22.95 10.63
CA LYS A 426 -26.93 21.59 10.52
C LYS A 426 -26.80 20.89 11.87
N PHE A 427 -26.53 21.62 12.95
CA PHE A 427 -26.49 21.08 14.30
C PHE A 427 -27.90 20.67 14.77
N GLU A 428 -28.93 21.45 14.44
CA GLU A 428 -30.32 21.11 14.72
C GLU A 428 -30.78 19.87 13.92
N GLU A 429 -30.32 19.71 12.68
CA GLU A 429 -30.56 18.51 11.88
C GLU A 429 -29.94 17.24 12.51
N LEU A 430 -28.72 17.35 13.05
CA LEU A 430 -27.96 16.20 13.58
C LEU A 430 -28.23 15.89 15.07
N ALA A 431 -28.58 16.89 15.87
CA ALA A 431 -28.76 16.78 17.33
C ALA A 431 -30.19 17.08 17.80
N HIS A 432 -31.10 17.49 16.90
CA HIS A 432 -32.48 17.86 17.19
C HIS A 432 -32.65 18.89 18.31
N ARG A 433 -31.63 19.74 18.50
CA ARG A 433 -31.59 20.84 19.46
C ARG A 433 -30.73 21.97 18.92
N GLN A 434 -30.94 23.19 19.39
CA GLN A 434 -30.07 24.31 19.03
C GLN A 434 -28.77 24.31 19.85
N PRO A 435 -27.61 24.67 19.25
CA PRO A 435 -26.35 24.79 19.96
C PRO A 435 -26.32 26.07 20.81
N ASN A 436 -25.68 26.04 21.98
CA ASN A 436 -25.45 27.27 22.76
C ASN A 436 -24.41 28.15 22.03
N PRO A 437 -24.71 29.43 21.73
CA PRO A 437 -23.81 30.34 21.01
C PRO A 437 -22.43 30.52 21.64
N GLU A 438 -22.33 30.40 22.98
CA GLU A 438 -21.08 30.61 23.71
C GLU A 438 -20.19 29.36 23.77
N SER A 439 -20.74 28.16 23.54
CA SER A 439 -20.04 26.87 23.67
C SER A 439 -20.18 25.96 22.44
N ILE A 440 -20.42 26.53 21.25
CA ILE A 440 -20.61 25.79 19.98
C ILE A 440 -19.49 24.77 19.73
N GLN A 441 -18.23 25.12 19.99
CA GLN A 441 -17.08 24.22 19.77
C GLN A 441 -17.08 23.01 20.71
N GLU A 442 -17.41 23.21 21.99
CA GLU A 442 -17.47 22.15 22.99
C GLU A 442 -18.66 21.22 22.74
N GLU A 443 -19.80 21.78 22.33
CA GLU A 443 -20.99 20.99 21.99
C GLU A 443 -20.81 20.13 20.74
N ILE A 444 -20.14 20.66 19.69
CA ILE A 444 -19.78 19.89 18.50
C ILE A 444 -18.78 18.78 18.88
N ALA A 445 -17.81 19.07 19.74
CA ALA A 445 -16.85 18.06 20.21
C ALA A 445 -17.52 16.95 21.04
N SER A 446 -18.47 17.30 21.92
CA SER A 446 -19.25 16.34 22.70
C SER A 446 -20.16 15.48 21.81
N LEU A 447 -20.84 16.08 20.84
CA LEU A 447 -21.66 15.36 19.87
C LEU A 447 -20.82 14.39 19.02
N LEU A 448 -19.63 14.83 18.58
CA LEU A 448 -18.68 14.00 17.85
C LEU A 448 -18.21 12.80 18.68
N LEU A 449 -17.90 13.01 19.96
CA LEU A 449 -17.50 11.94 20.87
C LEU A 449 -18.62 10.91 21.04
N SER A 450 -19.83 11.35 21.36
CA SER A 450 -20.99 10.47 21.54
C SER A 450 -21.30 9.66 20.28
N LYS A 451 -21.22 10.28 19.09
CA LYS A 451 -21.45 9.57 17.83
C LYS A 451 -20.33 8.60 17.46
N ASN A 452 -19.08 8.90 17.79
CA ASN A 452 -17.98 7.96 17.64
C ASN A 452 -18.14 6.73 18.55
N GLU A 453 -18.53 6.92 19.82
CA GLU A 453 -18.81 5.81 20.74
C GLU A 453 -19.95 4.92 20.22
N GLU A 454 -21.05 5.52 19.73
CA GLU A 454 -22.16 4.79 19.13
C GLU A 454 -21.73 4.03 17.85
N ALA A 455 -20.85 4.61 17.04
CA ALA A 455 -20.30 3.97 15.85
C ALA A 455 -19.37 2.79 16.20
N GLU A 456 -18.51 2.93 17.21
CA GLU A 456 -17.64 1.83 17.66
C GLU A 456 -18.43 0.65 18.24
N GLU A 457 -19.51 0.92 18.99
CA GLU A 457 -20.40 -0.12 19.49
C GLU A 457 -21.14 -0.81 18.34
N THR A 458 -21.72 -0.03 17.42
CA THR A 458 -22.42 -0.56 16.25
C THR A 458 -21.46 -1.34 15.33
N GLU A 459 -20.20 -0.93 15.20
CA GLU A 459 -19.18 -1.64 14.42
C GLU A 459 -18.81 -2.98 15.05
N ARG A 460 -18.72 -3.06 16.38
CA ARG A 460 -18.55 -4.33 17.11
C ARG A 460 -19.73 -5.27 16.88
N ASP A 461 -20.95 -4.76 17.00
CA ASP A 461 -22.17 -5.55 16.80
C ASP A 461 -22.35 -6.00 15.35
N ALA A 462 -22.07 -5.12 14.37
CA ALA A 462 -22.06 -5.45 12.95
C ALA A 462 -21.00 -6.52 12.63
N GLY A 463 -19.81 -6.42 13.23
CA GLY A 463 -18.76 -7.43 13.14
C GLY A 463 -19.19 -8.80 13.69
N ALA A 464 -19.84 -8.82 14.86
CA ALA A 464 -20.38 -10.04 15.45
C ALA A 464 -21.50 -10.66 14.60
N ALA A 465 -22.44 -9.85 14.11
CA ALA A 465 -23.51 -10.30 13.22
C ALA A 465 -22.97 -10.86 11.89
N LYS A 466 -21.94 -10.22 11.31
CA LYS A 466 -21.26 -10.68 10.10
C LYS A 466 -20.53 -12.01 10.31
N LEU A 467 -19.89 -12.21 11.46
CA LEU A 467 -19.28 -13.49 11.83
C LEU A 467 -20.35 -14.59 11.99
N ALA A 468 -21.47 -14.28 12.65
CA ALA A 468 -22.58 -15.23 12.80
C ALA A 468 -23.18 -15.62 11.43
N TYR A 469 -23.34 -14.66 10.52
CA TYR A 469 -23.75 -14.92 9.14
C TYR A 469 -22.78 -15.87 8.42
N GLN A 470 -21.47 -15.61 8.50
CA GLN A 470 -20.45 -16.47 7.90
C GLN A 470 -20.46 -17.90 8.48
N GLN A 471 -20.71 -18.05 9.77
CA GLN A 471 -20.83 -19.36 10.42
C GLN A 471 -22.05 -20.14 9.90
N VAL A 472 -23.20 -19.48 9.75
CA VAL A 472 -24.42 -20.11 9.21
C VAL A 472 -24.25 -20.46 7.72
N GLU A 473 -23.68 -19.58 6.91
CA GLU A 473 -23.36 -19.88 5.51
C GLU A 473 -22.43 -21.09 5.37
N LYS A 474 -21.37 -21.14 6.19
CA LYS A 474 -20.46 -22.29 6.22
C LYS A 474 -21.20 -23.56 6.65
N GLY A 475 -22.00 -23.49 7.72
CA GLY A 475 -22.80 -24.62 8.20
C GLY A 475 -23.76 -25.14 7.12
N LEU A 476 -24.45 -24.25 6.39
CA LEU A 476 -25.32 -24.61 5.27
C LEU A 476 -24.55 -25.33 4.15
N ALA A 477 -23.35 -24.84 3.80
CA ALA A 477 -22.52 -25.48 2.79
C ALA A 477 -22.04 -26.87 3.23
N ASP A 478 -21.55 -26.99 4.47
CA ASP A 478 -21.07 -28.25 5.04
C ASP A 478 -22.21 -29.28 5.14
N THR A 479 -23.39 -28.91 5.66
CA THR A 479 -24.55 -29.81 5.75
C THR A 479 -25.07 -30.22 4.37
N LYS A 480 -25.08 -29.32 3.37
CA LYS A 480 -25.45 -29.68 1.99
C LYS A 480 -24.45 -30.67 1.37
N ALA A 481 -23.15 -30.49 1.63
CA ALA A 481 -22.13 -31.42 1.18
C ALA A 481 -22.31 -32.80 1.82
N ASP A 482 -22.53 -32.87 3.14
CA ASP A 482 -22.77 -34.13 3.86
C ASP A 482 -24.01 -34.87 3.36
N ILE A 483 -25.11 -34.14 3.11
CA ILE A 483 -26.32 -34.73 2.49
C ILE A 483 -25.99 -35.35 1.13
N SER A 484 -25.23 -34.65 0.29
CA SER A 484 -24.83 -35.16 -1.03
C SER A 484 -23.95 -36.42 -0.91
N VAL A 485 -22.99 -36.43 0.01
CA VAL A 485 -22.13 -37.60 0.27
C VAL A 485 -22.96 -38.80 0.74
N LYS A 486 -23.88 -38.60 1.69
CA LYS A 486 -24.75 -39.66 2.21
C LYS A 486 -25.74 -40.17 1.18
N GLN A 487 -26.32 -39.29 0.36
CA GLN A 487 -27.17 -39.69 -0.77
C GLN A 487 -26.39 -40.53 -1.80
N ARG A 488 -25.16 -40.14 -2.11
CA ARG A 488 -24.30 -40.90 -3.01
C ARG A 488 -23.98 -42.29 -2.45
N ARG A 489 -23.57 -42.36 -1.17
CA ARG A 489 -23.31 -43.64 -0.48
C ARG A 489 -24.54 -44.55 -0.47
N SER A 490 -25.73 -44.01 -0.21
CA SER A 490 -26.98 -44.77 -0.26
C SER A 490 -27.27 -45.33 -1.65
N ARG A 491 -26.97 -44.60 -2.73
CA ARG A 491 -27.13 -45.07 -4.11
C ARG A 491 -26.10 -46.14 -4.48
N GLU A 492 -24.85 -45.97 -4.04
CA GLU A 492 -23.78 -46.96 -4.24
C GLU A 492 -24.15 -48.29 -3.54
N LEU A 493 -24.59 -48.23 -2.29
CA LEU A 493 -25.08 -49.41 -1.56
C LEU A 493 -26.29 -50.06 -2.26
N GLU A 494 -27.23 -49.27 -2.78
CA GLU A 494 -28.36 -49.79 -3.56
C GLU A 494 -27.93 -50.52 -4.82
N MET A 495 -26.98 -49.97 -5.57
CA MET A 495 -26.42 -50.61 -6.76
C MET A 495 -25.68 -51.91 -6.40
N GLU A 496 -24.92 -51.92 -5.30
CA GLU A 496 -24.23 -53.12 -4.82
C GLU A 496 -25.21 -54.22 -4.39
N ILE A 497 -26.31 -53.86 -3.71
CA ILE A 497 -27.37 -54.78 -3.32
C ILE A 497 -28.08 -55.35 -4.55
N GLN A 498 -28.50 -54.49 -5.49
CA GLN A 498 -29.16 -54.96 -6.72
C GLN A 498 -28.25 -55.83 -7.59
N LYS A 499 -26.95 -55.49 -7.67
CA LYS A 499 -25.98 -56.30 -8.41
C LYS A 499 -25.80 -57.66 -7.74
N GLY A 500 -25.62 -57.69 -6.42
CA GLY A 500 -25.46 -58.93 -5.67
C GLY A 500 -26.69 -59.84 -5.74
N LEU A 501 -27.90 -59.27 -5.78
CA LEU A 501 -29.14 -60.04 -5.99
C LEU A 501 -29.27 -60.59 -7.41
N LYS A 502 -28.77 -59.88 -8.44
CA LYS A 502 -28.79 -60.34 -9.85
C LYS A 502 -27.74 -61.40 -10.17
N GLU A 503 -26.63 -61.42 -9.44
CA GLU A 503 -25.52 -62.36 -9.65
C GLU A 503 -25.74 -63.73 -8.98
N GLY A 504 -26.73 -63.83 -8.07
CA GLY A 504 -27.05 -65.07 -7.38
C GLY A 504 -27.99 -66.00 -8.17
N GLU A 505 -28.05 -67.27 -7.78
CA GLU A 505 -28.92 -68.27 -8.42
C GLU A 505 -30.42 -68.11 -8.08
N VAL A 506 -30.75 -67.21 -7.15
CA VAL A 506 -32.11 -66.99 -6.62
C VAL A 506 -32.78 -65.77 -7.26
N GLU A 507 -33.98 -65.92 -7.81
CA GLU A 507 -34.80 -64.80 -8.30
C GLU A 507 -35.57 -64.08 -7.17
N ALA A 508 -34.83 -63.57 -6.18
CA ALA A 508 -35.39 -62.88 -5.03
C ALA A 508 -35.49 -61.36 -5.23
N LYS A 509 -36.57 -60.75 -4.70
CA LYS A 509 -36.79 -59.29 -4.78
C LYS A 509 -36.14 -58.52 -3.64
N THR A 510 -35.94 -59.17 -2.50
CA THR A 510 -35.28 -58.59 -1.31
C THR A 510 -34.14 -59.48 -0.85
N VAL A 511 -33.20 -58.92 -0.09
CA VAL A 511 -32.08 -59.69 0.48
C VAL A 511 -32.59 -60.73 1.48
N ASP A 512 -33.64 -60.41 2.24
CA ASP A 512 -34.28 -61.36 3.15
C ASP A 512 -34.94 -62.53 2.42
N ASP A 513 -35.60 -62.28 1.29
CA ASP A 513 -36.15 -63.36 0.44
C ASP A 513 -35.02 -64.27 -0.10
N ALA A 514 -33.93 -63.67 -0.57
CA ALA A 514 -32.77 -64.39 -1.10
C ALA A 514 -32.11 -65.29 -0.04
N ILE A 515 -31.98 -64.78 1.19
CA ILE A 515 -31.47 -65.54 2.33
C ILE A 515 -32.42 -66.69 2.69
N ALA A 516 -33.73 -66.45 2.71
CA ALA A 516 -34.72 -67.47 3.05
C ALA A 516 -34.69 -68.63 2.03
N GLU A 517 -34.65 -68.30 0.74
CA GLU A 517 -34.64 -69.28 -0.34
C GLU A 517 -33.33 -70.08 -0.39
N ALA A 518 -32.17 -69.40 -0.29
CA ALA A 518 -30.87 -70.09 -0.20
C ALA A 518 -30.73 -70.96 1.05
N THR A 519 -31.34 -70.54 2.17
CA THR A 519 -31.40 -71.36 3.39
C THR A 519 -32.26 -72.60 3.17
N GLY A 520 -33.41 -72.47 2.50
CA GLY A 520 -34.30 -73.57 2.15
C GLY A 520 -33.62 -74.61 1.25
N GLU A 521 -32.97 -74.16 0.17
CA GLU A 521 -32.23 -75.03 -0.76
C GLU A 521 -31.06 -75.75 -0.05
N LEU A 522 -30.33 -75.04 0.82
CA LEU A 522 -29.28 -75.64 1.63
C LEU A 522 -29.82 -76.72 2.58
N GLU A 523 -30.97 -76.49 3.20
CA GLU A 523 -31.65 -77.49 4.03
C GLU A 523 -32.14 -78.69 3.22
N GLU A 524 -32.67 -78.47 2.01
CA GLU A 524 -33.09 -79.55 1.11
C GLU A 524 -31.91 -80.41 0.65
N CYS A 525 -30.80 -79.79 0.25
CA CYS A 525 -29.55 -80.49 -0.06
C CYS A 525 -29.01 -81.28 1.15
N LYS A 526 -29.04 -80.70 2.36
CA LYS A 526 -28.66 -81.39 3.60
C LYS A 526 -29.56 -82.60 3.85
N ASN A 527 -30.87 -82.47 3.66
CA ASN A 527 -31.83 -83.54 3.85
C ASN A 527 -31.60 -84.68 2.85
N ARG A 528 -31.39 -84.37 1.56
CA ARG A 528 -31.05 -85.36 0.51
C ARG A 528 -29.73 -86.07 0.80
N GLN A 529 -28.71 -85.32 1.21
CA GLN A 529 -27.43 -85.90 1.63
C GLN A 529 -27.58 -86.83 2.83
N ASN A 530 -28.34 -86.42 3.85
CA ASN A 530 -28.59 -87.23 5.04
C ASN A 530 -29.31 -88.54 4.68
N VAL A 531 -30.29 -88.50 3.77
CA VAL A 531 -30.99 -89.69 3.28
C VAL A 531 -30.05 -90.60 2.49
N SER A 532 -29.24 -90.03 1.57
CA SER A 532 -28.31 -90.80 0.73
C SER A 532 -27.19 -91.47 1.55
N VAL A 533 -26.48 -90.69 2.37
CA VAL A 533 -25.36 -91.17 3.20
C VAL A 533 -25.88 -92.07 4.34
N GLY A 534 -26.98 -91.70 4.98
CA GLY A 534 -27.60 -92.46 6.06
C GLY A 534 -28.10 -93.83 5.59
N SER A 535 -28.81 -93.89 4.46
CA SER A 535 -29.31 -95.15 3.89
C SER A 535 -28.16 -96.06 3.45
N SER A 536 -27.14 -95.50 2.77
CA SER A 536 -25.95 -96.26 2.36
C SER A 536 -25.18 -96.83 3.55
N GLY A 537 -25.00 -96.04 4.63
CA GLY A 537 -24.35 -96.47 5.86
C GLY A 537 -25.11 -97.59 6.59
N VAL A 538 -26.44 -97.50 6.65
CA VAL A 538 -27.30 -98.54 7.23
C VAL A 538 -27.23 -99.84 6.43
N PHE A 539 -27.39 -99.79 5.10
CA PHE A 539 -27.32 -100.99 4.25
C PHE A 539 -25.92 -101.63 4.24
N THR A 540 -24.85 -100.82 4.29
CA THR A 540 -23.47 -101.32 4.42
C THR A 540 -23.28 -102.08 5.74
N THR A 541 -23.87 -101.57 6.82
CA THR A 541 -23.82 -102.22 8.14
C THR A 541 -24.63 -103.51 8.18
N ILE A 542 -25.81 -103.53 7.55
CA ILE A 542 -26.64 -104.74 7.37
C ILE A 542 -25.88 -105.80 6.56
N LEU A 543 -25.22 -105.42 5.45
CA LEU A 543 -24.43 -106.34 4.62
C LEU A 543 -23.23 -106.91 5.39
N LYS A 544 -22.48 -106.06 6.12
CA LYS A 544 -21.33 -106.47 6.93
C LYS A 544 -21.73 -107.44 8.05
N THR A 545 -22.84 -107.16 8.72
CA THR A 545 -23.34 -108.00 9.83
C THR A 545 -23.87 -109.33 9.32
N GLY A 546 -24.58 -109.33 8.19
CA GLY A 546 -25.03 -110.55 7.53
C GLY A 546 -23.87 -111.45 7.11
N ARG A 547 -22.77 -110.88 6.58
CA ARG A 547 -21.55 -111.62 6.23
C ARG A 547 -20.81 -112.24 7.41
N GLN A 548 -20.62 -111.45 8.47
CA GLN A 548 -19.77 -111.84 9.59
C GLN A 548 -20.49 -112.74 10.60
N LYS A 549 -21.78 -112.49 10.84
CA LYS A 549 -22.56 -113.15 11.90
C LYS A 549 -23.63 -114.10 11.35
N LYS A 550 -23.81 -114.19 10.02
CA LYS A 550 -24.84 -114.99 9.34
C LYS A 550 -26.25 -114.77 9.92
N ILE A 551 -26.58 -113.51 10.24
CA ILE A 551 -27.91 -113.11 10.74
C ILE A 551 -28.40 -111.87 10.00
N CYS A 552 -29.70 -111.79 9.73
CA CYS A 552 -30.32 -110.58 9.19
C CYS A 552 -30.47 -109.53 10.29
N LEU A 553 -29.83 -108.37 10.15
CA LEU A 553 -29.88 -107.29 11.13
C LEU A 553 -31.29 -106.68 11.32
N ALA A 554 -32.20 -106.85 10.35
CA ALA A 554 -33.56 -106.31 10.42
C ALA A 554 -34.56 -107.19 11.19
N CYS A 555 -34.40 -108.51 11.16
CA CYS A 555 -35.33 -109.46 11.79
C CYS A 555 -34.66 -110.51 12.69
N ASN A 556 -33.34 -110.42 12.88
CA ASN A 556 -32.51 -111.33 13.69
C ASN A 556 -32.56 -112.82 13.29
N ARG A 557 -33.09 -113.15 12.12
CA ARG A 557 -33.13 -114.52 11.59
C ARG A 557 -31.74 -114.98 11.13
N GLY A 558 -31.38 -116.23 11.43
CA GLY A 558 -30.19 -116.90 10.90
C GLY A 558 -30.25 -117.15 9.40
N LEU A 559 -29.13 -116.93 8.71
CA LEU A 559 -28.96 -117.09 7.26
C LEU A 559 -28.15 -118.36 6.99
N GLU A 560 -28.75 -119.31 6.27
CA GLU A 560 -28.08 -120.51 5.76
C GLU A 560 -27.22 -120.17 4.52
N ASP A 561 -26.26 -121.03 4.18
CA ASP A 561 -25.22 -120.71 3.18
C ASP A 561 -25.79 -120.48 1.76
N ASP A 562 -26.90 -121.13 1.41
CA ASP A 562 -27.64 -120.95 0.15
C ASP A 562 -28.52 -119.68 0.13
N GLN A 563 -28.87 -119.16 1.31
CA GLN A 563 -29.69 -117.96 1.50
C GLN A 563 -28.82 -116.69 1.60
N LEU A 564 -27.56 -116.83 2.01
CA LEU A 564 -26.61 -115.74 2.15
C LEU A 564 -26.37 -115.04 0.80
N GLU A 565 -26.22 -115.79 -0.29
CA GLU A 565 -25.98 -115.22 -1.62
C GLU A 565 -27.18 -114.38 -2.11
N LYS A 566 -28.41 -114.86 -1.86
CA LYS A 566 -29.64 -114.14 -2.19
C LYS A 566 -29.82 -112.89 -1.34
N PHE A 567 -29.50 -112.98 -0.05
CA PHE A 567 -29.50 -111.84 0.87
C PHE A 567 -28.49 -110.76 0.43
N GLU A 568 -27.26 -111.15 0.12
CA GLU A 568 -26.24 -110.21 -0.34
C GLU A 568 -26.63 -109.53 -1.65
N THR A 569 -27.21 -110.28 -2.58
CA THR A 569 -27.71 -109.74 -3.85
C THR A 569 -28.83 -108.74 -3.60
N HIS A 570 -29.78 -109.06 -2.71
CA HIS A 570 -30.87 -108.17 -2.36
C HIS A 570 -30.41 -106.88 -1.66
N VAL A 571 -29.49 -106.98 -0.69
CA VAL A 571 -28.96 -105.80 0.01
C VAL A 571 -28.10 -104.94 -0.91
N ARG A 572 -27.30 -105.54 -1.81
CA ARG A 572 -26.57 -104.79 -2.84
C ARG A 572 -27.50 -104.10 -3.82
N ASP A 573 -28.61 -104.73 -4.20
CA ASP A 573 -29.64 -104.09 -5.01
C ASP A 573 -30.32 -102.92 -4.29
N LEU A 574 -30.58 -103.04 -2.98
CA LEU A 574 -31.10 -101.93 -2.16
C LEU A 574 -30.08 -100.79 -2.03
N MET A 575 -28.78 -101.10 -1.88
CA MET A 575 -27.71 -100.09 -1.92
C MET A 575 -27.65 -99.38 -3.28
N ARG A 576 -27.80 -100.12 -4.38
CA ARG A 576 -27.81 -99.55 -5.73
C ARG A 576 -29.05 -98.70 -6.00
N LYS A 577 -30.20 -99.08 -5.45
CA LYS A 577 -31.46 -98.32 -5.56
C LYS A 577 -31.52 -97.09 -4.67
N SER A 578 -30.81 -97.10 -3.53
CA SER A 578 -30.74 -95.96 -2.59
C SER A 578 -29.63 -94.96 -2.94
N SER A 579 -28.57 -95.40 -3.63
CA SER A 579 -27.47 -94.55 -4.11
C SER A 579 -27.77 -93.94 -5.49
N LYS A 580 -28.95 -93.34 -5.66
CA LYS A 580 -29.34 -92.69 -6.93
C LYS A 580 -28.67 -91.32 -7.15
N GLU A 581 -28.18 -90.70 -6.08
CA GLU A 581 -27.54 -89.39 -6.09
C GLU A 581 -26.11 -89.52 -5.59
N ASP A 582 -25.17 -88.88 -6.29
CA ASP A 582 -23.75 -88.88 -5.92
C ASP A 582 -23.55 -88.03 -4.65
N PRO A 583 -23.11 -88.62 -3.52
CA PRO A 583 -22.90 -87.88 -2.28
C PRO A 583 -21.82 -86.80 -2.38
N ASP A 584 -20.85 -86.94 -3.29
CA ASP A 584 -19.84 -85.91 -3.50
C ASP A 584 -20.37 -84.74 -4.34
N GLN A 585 -21.32 -85.00 -5.23
CA GLN A 585 -22.08 -83.95 -5.94
C GLN A 585 -22.97 -83.16 -4.97
N LEU A 586 -23.73 -83.82 -4.09
CA LEU A 586 -24.52 -83.15 -3.06
C LEU A 586 -23.65 -82.34 -2.08
N LYS A 587 -22.43 -82.80 -1.76
CA LYS A 587 -21.46 -81.99 -0.98
C LYS A 587 -20.99 -80.76 -1.74
N ALA A 588 -20.80 -80.86 -3.05
CA ALA A 588 -20.42 -79.73 -3.88
C ALA A 588 -21.56 -78.70 -3.93
N ASP A 589 -22.79 -79.15 -4.16
CA ASP A 589 -23.99 -78.30 -4.21
C ASP A 589 -24.21 -77.59 -2.86
N MET A 590 -24.07 -78.31 -1.73
CA MET A 590 -24.13 -77.69 -0.40
C MET A 590 -23.06 -76.61 -0.18
N LYS A 591 -21.85 -76.77 -0.74
CA LYS A 591 -20.81 -75.74 -0.66
C LYS A 591 -21.14 -74.52 -1.53
N VAL A 592 -21.79 -74.73 -2.67
CA VAL A 592 -22.27 -73.65 -3.54
C VAL A 592 -23.33 -72.84 -2.79
N TRP A 593 -24.38 -73.49 -2.29
CA TRP A 593 -25.45 -72.83 -1.53
C TRP A 593 -24.97 -72.17 -0.24
N GLN A 594 -24.03 -72.78 0.48
CA GLN A 594 -23.43 -72.14 1.66
C GLN A 594 -22.67 -70.86 1.28
N LYS A 595 -21.95 -70.86 0.15
CA LYS A 595 -21.23 -69.69 -0.35
C LYS A 595 -22.19 -68.59 -0.83
N GLU A 596 -23.31 -68.96 -1.46
CA GLU A 596 -24.37 -68.03 -1.82
C GLU A 596 -24.99 -67.38 -0.58
N LEU A 597 -25.34 -68.18 0.44
CA LEU A 597 -25.91 -67.71 1.70
C LEU A 597 -24.97 -66.74 2.43
N ASP A 598 -23.66 -67.03 2.45
CA ASP A 598 -22.64 -66.12 2.99
C ASP A 598 -22.55 -64.82 2.17
N GLY A 599 -22.79 -64.90 0.85
CA GLY A 599 -22.90 -63.75 -0.05
C GLY A 599 -24.10 -62.87 0.29
N TYR A 600 -25.31 -63.44 0.40
CA TYR A 600 -26.52 -62.69 0.74
C TYR A 600 -26.47 -62.09 2.15
N ASN A 601 -25.88 -62.78 3.13
CA ASN A 601 -25.66 -62.23 4.47
C ASN A 601 -24.77 -60.97 4.46
N LYS A 602 -23.76 -60.90 3.57
CA LYS A 602 -22.96 -59.67 3.38
C LYS A 602 -23.78 -58.55 2.75
N LEU A 603 -24.72 -58.86 1.85
CA LEU A 603 -25.64 -57.86 1.30
C LEU A 603 -26.60 -57.33 2.37
N LYS A 604 -27.00 -58.18 3.33
CA LYS A 604 -27.87 -57.76 4.45
C LYS A 604 -27.22 -56.73 5.36
N GLU A 605 -25.91 -56.84 5.60
CA GLU A 605 -25.18 -55.80 6.34
C GLU A 605 -25.12 -54.47 5.57
N LYS A 606 -24.98 -54.52 4.24
CA LYS A 606 -25.04 -53.33 3.38
C LYS A 606 -26.44 -52.72 3.34
N GLU A 607 -27.48 -53.55 3.35
CA GLU A 607 -28.87 -53.11 3.44
C GLU A 607 -29.14 -52.39 4.76
N LYS A 608 -28.65 -52.92 5.89
CA LYS A 608 -28.71 -52.23 7.20
C LYS A 608 -27.97 -50.90 7.21
N GLU A 609 -26.79 -50.83 6.58
CA GLU A 609 -26.05 -49.56 6.43
C GLU A 609 -26.89 -48.55 5.62
N ARG A 610 -27.51 -49.01 4.53
CA ARG A 610 -28.35 -48.16 3.67
C ARG A 610 -29.60 -47.67 4.40
N THR A 611 -30.31 -48.54 5.12
CA THR A 611 -31.51 -48.14 5.88
C THR A 611 -31.15 -47.14 6.98
N LYS A 612 -30.05 -47.35 7.69
CA LYS A 612 -29.54 -46.37 8.67
C LYS A 612 -29.30 -44.99 8.04
N ILE A 613 -28.67 -44.95 6.86
CA ILE A 613 -28.43 -43.69 6.13
C ILE A 613 -29.77 -43.02 5.74
N LEU A 614 -30.75 -43.79 5.26
CA LEU A 614 -32.02 -43.26 4.76
C LEU A 614 -32.99 -42.82 5.87
N ASP A 615 -33.04 -43.57 6.97
CA ASP A 615 -34.06 -43.43 8.00
C ASP A 615 -33.58 -42.59 9.20
N GLU A 616 -32.27 -42.57 9.48
CA GLU A 616 -31.70 -41.83 10.61
C GLU A 616 -30.86 -40.62 10.15
N GLU A 617 -29.81 -40.87 9.36
CA GLU A 617 -28.78 -39.85 9.09
C GLU A 617 -29.24 -38.75 8.13
N LEU A 618 -29.84 -39.12 6.99
CA LEU A 618 -30.35 -38.14 6.02
C LEU A 618 -31.50 -37.29 6.56
N PRO A 619 -32.50 -37.83 7.28
CA PRO A 619 -33.53 -37.02 7.91
C PRO A 619 -32.97 -36.06 8.97
N ALA A 620 -32.01 -36.52 9.80
CA ALA A 620 -31.35 -35.66 10.78
C ALA A 620 -30.60 -34.49 10.12
N LEU A 621 -29.82 -34.77 9.06
CA LEU A 621 -29.11 -33.72 8.31
C LEU A 621 -30.07 -32.77 7.58
N LYS A 622 -31.19 -33.27 7.04
CA LYS A 622 -32.22 -32.42 6.43
C LYS A 622 -32.92 -31.53 7.45
N ALA A 623 -33.15 -32.03 8.67
CA ALA A 623 -33.72 -31.24 9.75
C ALA A 623 -32.76 -30.12 10.19
N GLN A 624 -31.47 -30.43 10.35
CA GLN A 624 -30.43 -29.43 10.63
C GLN A 624 -30.32 -28.40 9.51
N LEU A 625 -30.40 -28.84 8.24
CA LEU A 625 -30.41 -27.94 7.10
C LEU A 625 -31.60 -26.98 7.16
N ALA A 626 -32.80 -27.48 7.45
CA ALA A 626 -34.00 -26.66 7.56
C ALA A 626 -33.91 -25.65 8.71
N GLU A 627 -33.31 -26.02 9.84
CA GLU A 627 -33.08 -25.12 10.98
C GLU A 627 -32.09 -23.98 10.64
N LEU A 628 -30.99 -24.32 9.95
CA LEU A 628 -30.03 -23.32 9.47
C LEU A 628 -30.62 -22.43 8.37
N GLU A 629 -31.43 -22.98 7.46
CA GLU A 629 -32.12 -22.20 6.42
C GLU A 629 -33.21 -21.28 7.01
N ALA A 630 -33.85 -21.69 8.12
CA ALA A 630 -34.84 -20.88 8.82
C ALA A 630 -34.23 -19.74 9.64
N SER A 631 -33.03 -19.92 10.21
CA SER A 631 -32.33 -18.88 10.98
C SER A 631 -31.55 -17.87 10.12
N ARG A 632 -31.22 -18.24 8.87
CA ARG A 632 -30.49 -17.39 7.92
C ARG A 632 -31.13 -16.01 7.67
N PRO A 633 -32.44 -15.85 7.40
CA PRO A 633 -33.04 -14.57 7.07
C PRO A 633 -32.91 -13.55 8.21
N ASP A 634 -33.12 -14.00 9.45
CA ASP A 634 -33.04 -13.15 10.63
C ASP A 634 -31.61 -12.65 10.87
N ILE A 635 -30.61 -13.52 10.66
CA ILE A 635 -29.20 -13.17 10.82
C ILE A 635 -28.72 -12.24 9.70
N VAL A 636 -29.13 -12.49 8.46
CA VAL A 636 -28.85 -11.60 7.32
C VAL A 636 -29.48 -10.23 7.54
N SER A 637 -30.77 -10.19 7.87
CA SER A 637 -31.48 -8.95 8.17
C SER A 637 -30.79 -8.17 9.30
N LYS A 638 -30.38 -8.84 10.37
CA LYS A 638 -29.63 -8.21 11.46
C LYS A 638 -28.26 -7.68 11.02
N ALA A 639 -27.52 -8.41 10.19
CA ALA A 639 -26.23 -7.97 9.68
C ALA A 639 -26.36 -6.75 8.75
N ASP A 640 -27.35 -6.76 7.86
CA ASP A 640 -27.62 -5.65 6.93
C ASP A 640 -28.09 -4.40 7.69
N MET A 641 -29.06 -4.52 8.60
CA MET A 641 -29.54 -3.39 9.42
C MET A 641 -28.42 -2.73 10.24
N LEU A 642 -27.51 -3.53 10.82
CA LEU A 642 -26.39 -2.99 11.59
C LEU A 642 -25.33 -2.36 10.69
N SER A 643 -25.14 -2.88 9.47
CA SER A 643 -24.24 -2.30 8.48
C SER A 643 -24.76 -0.94 7.98
N ASP A 644 -26.05 -0.86 7.65
CA ASP A 644 -26.71 0.38 7.23
C ASP A 644 -26.63 1.44 8.35
N LYS A 645 -26.95 1.04 9.59
CA LYS A 645 -26.82 1.94 10.75
C LYS A 645 -25.39 2.45 10.94
N LEU A 646 -24.38 1.60 10.74
CA LEU A 646 -22.98 2.01 10.84
C LEU A 646 -22.60 3.00 9.75
N GLU A 647 -23.12 2.83 8.53
CA GLU A 647 -22.86 3.74 7.41
C GLU A 647 -23.51 5.11 7.65
N ASP A 648 -24.76 5.14 8.12
CA ASP A 648 -25.44 6.38 8.54
C ASP A 648 -24.67 7.10 9.65
N LEU A 649 -24.19 6.37 10.67
CA LEU A 649 -23.37 6.94 11.74
C LEU A 649 -22.05 7.52 11.22
N LYS A 650 -21.39 6.85 10.27
CA LYS A 650 -20.16 7.36 9.63
C LYS A 650 -20.43 8.64 8.82
N GLN A 651 -21.56 8.73 8.12
CA GLN A 651 -21.97 9.96 7.43
C GLN A 651 -22.28 11.11 8.41
N HIS A 652 -22.95 10.83 9.52
CA HIS A 652 -23.17 11.81 10.59
C HIS A 652 -21.84 12.30 11.19
N ILE A 653 -20.90 11.40 11.49
CA ILE A 653 -19.56 11.75 12.01
C ILE A 653 -18.80 12.64 11.01
N ALA A 654 -18.87 12.35 9.72
CA ALA A 654 -18.27 13.19 8.69
C ALA A 654 -18.88 14.61 8.69
N SER A 655 -20.21 14.69 8.74
CA SER A 655 -20.94 15.96 8.80
C SER A 655 -20.60 16.78 10.06
N ILE A 656 -20.45 16.12 11.22
CA ILE A 656 -20.05 16.78 12.48
C ILE A 656 -18.60 17.29 12.39
N ASN A 657 -17.69 16.56 11.73
CA ASN A 657 -16.32 17.02 11.49
C ASN A 657 -16.27 18.28 10.61
N ASP A 658 -17.14 18.38 9.61
CA ASP A 658 -17.28 19.62 8.81
C ASP A 658 -17.75 20.79 9.68
N LEU A 659 -18.72 20.55 10.57
CA LEU A 659 -19.16 21.57 11.54
C LEU A 659 -18.03 22.02 12.46
N ARG A 660 -17.17 21.11 12.90
CA ARG A 660 -15.99 21.44 13.72
C ARG A 660 -15.02 22.36 12.97
N MET A 661 -14.80 22.12 11.68
CA MET A 661 -13.96 22.99 10.83
C MET A 661 -14.57 24.39 10.67
N GLN A 662 -15.90 24.48 10.47
CA GLN A 662 -16.62 25.76 10.40
C GLN A 662 -16.58 26.50 11.75
N ALA A 663 -16.75 25.81 12.87
CA ALA A 663 -16.65 26.41 14.21
C ALA A 663 -15.24 26.93 14.52
N THR A 664 -14.19 26.29 13.99
CA THR A 664 -12.81 26.78 14.08
C THR A 664 -12.62 28.06 13.26
N THR A 665 -13.29 28.14 12.11
CA THR A 665 -13.28 29.33 11.24
C THR A 665 -13.96 30.53 11.92
N ILE A 666 -15.08 30.31 12.61
CA ILE A 666 -15.75 31.35 13.42
C ILE A 666 -14.80 31.91 14.48
N ALA A 667 -14.13 31.05 15.26
CA ALA A 667 -13.18 31.50 16.29
C ALA A 667 -12.01 32.31 15.70
N ARG A 668 -11.56 32.00 14.47
CA ARG A 668 -10.57 32.81 13.75
C ARG A 668 -11.13 34.18 13.36
N LEU A 669 -12.32 34.21 12.73
CA LEU A 669 -12.97 35.46 12.32
C LEU A 669 -13.24 36.38 13.52
N GLN A 670 -13.61 35.82 14.67
CA GLN A 670 -13.87 36.58 15.89
C GLN A 670 -12.60 37.29 16.41
N ARG A 671 -11.45 36.59 16.44
CA ARG A 671 -10.15 37.22 16.79
C ARG A 671 -9.72 38.28 15.79
N GLU A 672 -9.99 38.08 14.51
CA GLU A 672 -9.68 39.08 13.48
C GLU A 672 -10.55 40.34 13.62
N ILE A 673 -11.84 40.18 13.93
CA ILE A 673 -12.76 41.29 14.21
C ILE A 673 -12.30 42.09 15.43
N GLU A 674 -11.95 41.43 16.53
CA GLU A 674 -11.43 42.09 17.74
C GLU A 674 -10.17 42.91 17.45
N LYS A 675 -9.24 42.35 16.66
CA LYS A 675 -8.04 43.07 16.23
C LYS A 675 -8.36 44.30 15.39
N THR A 676 -9.23 44.16 14.38
CA THR A 676 -9.63 45.29 13.52
C THR A 676 -10.43 46.34 14.30
N GLN A 677 -11.21 45.94 15.32
CA GLN A 677 -11.90 46.86 16.23
C GLN A 677 -10.92 47.68 17.08
N SER A 678 -9.84 47.06 17.57
CA SER A 678 -8.77 47.80 18.24
C SER A 678 -8.10 48.83 17.32
N GLU A 679 -7.79 48.45 16.08
CA GLU A 679 -7.22 49.36 15.07
C GLU A 679 -8.17 50.54 14.76
N VAL A 680 -9.49 50.30 14.71
CA VAL A 680 -10.50 51.37 14.57
C VAL A 680 -10.51 52.29 15.78
N GLY A 681 -10.45 51.74 17.00
CA GLY A 681 -10.37 52.52 18.23
C GLY A 681 -9.15 53.44 18.27
N ASP A 682 -7.99 52.97 17.83
CA ASP A 682 -6.77 53.78 17.76
C ASP A 682 -6.93 54.96 16.77
N ILE A 683 -7.48 54.69 15.58
CA ILE A 683 -7.75 55.72 14.56
C ILE A 683 -8.80 56.74 15.03
N GLU A 684 -9.85 56.29 15.71
CA GLU A 684 -10.88 57.18 16.28
C GLU A 684 -10.33 58.06 17.40
N THR A 685 -9.43 57.52 18.23
CA THR A 685 -8.76 58.27 19.31
C THR A 685 -7.87 59.36 18.72
N ASP A 686 -7.09 59.05 17.69
CA ASP A 686 -6.27 60.01 16.95
C ASP A 686 -7.11 61.13 16.30
N LEU A 687 -8.27 60.79 15.73
CA LEU A 687 -9.19 61.77 15.14
C LEU A 687 -9.89 62.64 16.21
N SER A 688 -10.23 62.06 17.37
CA SER A 688 -10.92 62.78 18.46
C SER A 688 -10.10 63.92 19.07
N MET A 689 -8.77 63.83 19.04
CA MET A 689 -7.88 64.90 19.53
C MET A 689 -7.91 66.18 18.68
N THR A 690 -8.62 66.17 17.54
CA THR A 690 -8.62 67.28 16.56
C THR A 690 -9.95 68.02 16.39
N GLY A 691 -10.95 67.74 17.23
CA GLY A 691 -12.03 68.70 17.53
C GLY A 691 -13.31 68.68 16.67
N SER A 692 -13.43 67.86 15.62
CA SER A 692 -14.73 67.68 14.92
C SER A 692 -14.90 66.28 14.33
N THR A 693 -16.07 65.68 14.60
CA THR A 693 -16.49 64.34 14.12
C THR A 693 -17.42 64.39 12.90
N LYS A 694 -17.76 65.58 12.38
CA LYS A 694 -18.63 65.74 11.19
C LYS A 694 -17.89 65.31 9.90
N THR A 695 -18.59 64.68 8.97
CA THR A 695 -18.00 64.35 7.65
C THR A 695 -17.96 65.58 6.75
N VAL A 696 -17.09 65.57 5.73
CA VAL A 696 -17.01 66.65 4.73
C VAL A 696 -18.37 66.82 4.02
N ASP A 697 -19.09 65.72 3.81
CA ASP A 697 -20.42 65.73 3.18
C ASP A 697 -21.50 66.33 4.10
N ASP A 698 -21.42 66.14 5.42
CA ASP A 698 -22.38 66.73 6.37
C ASP A 698 -22.29 68.26 6.41
N VAL A 699 -21.07 68.80 6.46
CA VAL A 699 -20.83 70.26 6.44
C VAL A 699 -21.23 70.87 5.09
N GLN A 700 -21.03 70.14 3.99
CA GLN A 700 -21.43 70.58 2.65
C GLN A 700 -22.97 70.58 2.48
N ASN A 701 -23.67 69.62 3.09
CA ASN A 701 -25.13 69.57 3.08
C ASN A 701 -25.74 70.70 3.94
N GLU A 702 -25.21 70.96 5.13
CA GLU A 702 -25.64 72.08 5.99
C GLU A 702 -25.43 73.44 5.29
N LEU A 703 -24.32 73.62 4.56
CA LEU A 703 -24.08 74.83 3.75
C LEU A 703 -25.12 75.02 2.64
N ASN A 704 -25.55 73.92 2.00
CA ASN A 704 -26.55 73.96 0.94
C ASN A 704 -27.96 74.28 1.47
N GLU A 705 -28.35 73.74 2.63
CA GLU A 705 -29.64 74.01 3.27
C GLU A 705 -29.77 75.47 3.73
N ILE A 706 -28.76 76.01 4.42
CA ILE A 706 -28.76 77.42 4.87
C ILE A 706 -28.85 78.38 3.67
N THR A 707 -28.19 78.05 2.56
CA THR A 707 -28.25 78.83 1.32
C THR A 707 -29.65 78.80 0.68
N ALA A 708 -30.38 77.69 0.83
CA ALA A 708 -31.75 77.56 0.33
C ALA A 708 -32.77 78.33 1.21
N GLU A 709 -32.62 78.29 2.53
CA GLU A 709 -33.50 79.00 3.47
C GLU A 709 -33.39 80.53 3.35
N LEU A 710 -32.18 81.06 3.15
CA LEU A 710 -31.97 82.50 2.90
C LEU A 710 -32.76 82.98 1.67
N ARG A 711 -32.77 82.19 0.59
CA ARG A 711 -33.55 82.49 -0.63
C ARG A 711 -35.06 82.45 -0.39
N ALA A 712 -35.54 81.60 0.52
CA ALA A 712 -36.95 81.49 0.85
C ALA A 712 -37.45 82.70 1.68
N ILE A 713 -36.68 83.14 2.67
CA ILE A 713 -37.01 84.31 3.51
C ILE A 713 -37.07 85.59 2.67
N GLU A 714 -36.17 85.73 1.70
CA GLU A 714 -36.14 86.87 0.78
C GLU A 714 -37.39 86.91 -0.13
N LYS A 715 -37.86 85.73 -0.54
CA LYS A 715 -39.11 85.54 -1.31
C LYS A 715 -40.36 85.85 -0.47
N ASP A 716 -40.36 85.48 0.81
CA ASP A 716 -41.46 85.79 1.74
C ASP A 716 -41.57 87.28 2.06
N LYS A 717 -40.43 87.99 2.18
CA LYS A 717 -40.40 89.45 2.31
C LYS A 717 -41.06 90.15 1.11
N GLN A 718 -40.80 89.66 -0.11
CA GLN A 718 -41.42 90.19 -1.33
C GLN A 718 -42.93 89.92 -1.42
N ASN A 719 -43.40 88.80 -0.83
CA ASN A 719 -44.82 88.46 -0.80
C ASN A 719 -45.62 89.23 0.26
N LEU A 720 -44.97 89.81 1.28
CA LEU A 720 -45.59 90.62 2.33
C LEU A 720 -45.67 92.12 1.99
N THR A 721 -45.16 92.54 0.82
CA THR A 721 -45.20 93.94 0.33
C THR A 721 -46.00 94.12 -0.97
N ARG A 722 -46.68 93.08 -1.45
CA ARG A 722 -47.77 93.13 -2.45
C ARG A 722 -49.08 92.79 -1.78
#